data_AF-A0A1E4SXK1-F1
#
_entry.id   AF-A0A1E4SXK1-F1
#
_cell.length_a   1.000
_cell.length_b   1.000
_cell.length_c   1.000
_cell.angle_alpha   90.00
_cell.angle_beta   90.00
_cell.angle_gamma   90.00
#
_symmetry.space_group_name_H-M   'P 1'
#
loop_
_entity.id
_entity.type
_entity.pdbx_description
1 polymer ?
#
loop_
_entity_poly.entity_id
_entity_poly.type
_entity_poly.pdbx_seq_one_letter_code
_entity_poly.pdbx_strand_id
1 'polypeptide(L)'
;MSIVSLLGINVLNNPARFIDPYQFEITFECLEPLREDLEWKLTYVGSSRSLEHDQELDSILVGPVPVGINKFILTADAPSPELIPASELVSVTVILLSCSYKEREFVRVGYYVNNEYDSEELRENPPSKVQVDHIVRNILAEKPRVTRFNIVWDNENEAGDYPPDQQDEDEVDEEDDDEEEELDEEEDDDVDDEEEAEVEAEQKQSEDDTEYQPTDSRQRLSSEKSTLKFAYRRDGETFGQLVNEVLHERDPLHNSRVITPEEALMGVDPRYRDEETGLLLQGATSKDSRSHPMTLKGRVNHKKIEIPDVISKAINNNMLSMYSPRLLKTKVAEKFISLNDLDLHSRAETEQETDVNIATSFIQNYASAYQVLDELRNRVGADKFNPKKVLDFGYGPGTGMLALNELMGDDFNPDVKDVVVNGCYYMERRAKILLSRQVNEYHPRPGQEGTLESQLNDTTNEIQSTRADVPTKDELEADVEEEGNDDFIGQVKTRDIHIKSVIMNKLRSPDEKYDLIIAQHQLLHDMSFFPHQVDQKLDMLVKRLTPGGHLVVLERGNPTGAEVIARARQVILRPENHEGKVAKIPRLYKRSILERKKKRAEEASELSSSNVNEEGIMEGIEPELLEEYDIIGTAEAEQISKDSQINLSVIAPCSHHGKCPLQHLKPEYYKYGDVGKRLQFCSYSIKVARPKFIMELKRGAKLATKWTSSNSGVAIKGMAKAGKGRPNGNDFETANYSYLIVERSTEDPEVLSKMREADEETRSTGYQGSSIGDLPRVLGPPLKKKGFVIADMCAPSGHVEKWYISKSVGKQEYRDARKLSMGDLWALGAKSAVQSTKENTFYVERLAQKEKSLRDKAKSDTNRMKRKIVGDYKRALHVEPETLEDELKKMAHLDAYHFLGKPKQQELLKEKPKYKY
;
A
#
# COMPACT_ATOMS: atom_id res chain seq x y z
N MET A 1 25.93 -9.06 3.31
CA MET A 1 26.31 -7.94 2.42
C MET A 1 27.35 -8.48 1.46
N SER A 2 27.34 -8.06 0.20
CA SER A 2 28.34 -8.51 -0.78
C SER A 2 29.72 -7.98 -0.38
N ILE A 3 30.73 -8.85 -0.26
CA ILE A 3 32.11 -8.44 0.05
C ILE A 3 32.74 -7.75 -1.17
N VAL A 4 32.39 -8.21 -2.37
CA VAL A 4 32.82 -7.60 -3.64
C VAL A 4 31.65 -6.89 -4.30
N SER A 5 31.88 -5.69 -4.84
CA SER A 5 30.89 -4.91 -5.59
C SER A 5 31.48 -4.39 -6.90
N LEU A 6 30.82 -4.68 -8.02
CA LEU A 6 31.13 -4.09 -9.32
C LEU A 6 30.85 -2.58 -9.31
N LEU A 7 31.85 -1.77 -9.71
CA LEU A 7 31.74 -0.30 -9.79
C LEU A 7 31.43 0.18 -11.21
N GLY A 8 32.01 -0.45 -12.23
CA GLY A 8 31.78 -0.09 -13.63
C GLY A 8 32.49 -1.03 -14.60
N ILE A 9 32.03 -1.02 -15.85
CA ILE A 9 32.62 -1.75 -16.96
C ILE A 9 32.66 -0.81 -18.16
N ASN A 10 33.82 -0.69 -18.82
CA ASN A 10 33.97 0.04 -20.07
C ASN A 10 34.22 -0.96 -21.21
N VAL A 11 33.46 -0.85 -22.29
CA VAL A 11 33.64 -1.66 -23.51
C VAL A 11 34.58 -0.90 -24.44
N LEU A 12 35.77 -1.45 -24.72
CA LEU A 12 36.83 -0.71 -25.42
C LEU A 12 36.76 -0.85 -26.95
N ASN A 13 36.63 -2.08 -27.44
CA ASN A 13 36.66 -2.40 -28.86
C ASN A 13 35.24 -2.50 -29.46
N ASN A 14 34.58 -1.35 -29.63
CA ASN A 14 33.18 -1.28 -30.09
C ASN A 14 32.83 0.04 -30.82
N PRO A 15 32.11 0.01 -31.97
CA PRO A 15 31.77 -1.17 -32.79
C PRO A 15 33.02 -1.79 -33.43
N ALA A 16 32.99 -3.09 -33.72
CA ALA A 16 34.14 -3.85 -34.25
C ALA A 16 33.68 -4.96 -35.20
N ARG A 17 34.59 -5.63 -35.92
CA ARG A 17 34.21 -6.78 -36.75
C ARG A 17 33.76 -7.93 -35.88
N PHE A 18 32.90 -8.80 -36.39
CA PHE A 18 32.42 -9.97 -35.67
C PHE A 18 33.56 -10.85 -35.13
N ILE A 19 34.60 -11.05 -35.94
CA ILE A 19 35.76 -11.88 -35.63
C ILE A 19 36.80 -11.21 -34.72
N ASP A 20 36.66 -9.92 -34.41
CA ASP A 20 37.63 -9.22 -33.56
C ASP A 20 37.46 -9.64 -32.09
N PRO A 21 38.48 -9.57 -31.21
CA PRO A 21 38.32 -9.89 -29.80
C PRO A 21 37.42 -8.90 -29.03
N TYR A 22 36.67 -9.41 -28.06
CA TYR A 22 35.92 -8.61 -27.09
C TYR A 22 36.86 -8.10 -25.99
N GLN A 23 36.76 -6.81 -25.66
CA GLN A 23 37.62 -6.17 -24.64
C GLN A 23 36.78 -5.38 -23.62
N PHE A 24 36.78 -5.87 -22.38
CA PHE A 24 36.05 -5.27 -21.26
C PHE A 24 37.04 -4.79 -20.18
N GLU A 25 37.07 -3.50 -19.89
CA GLU A 25 37.75 -2.96 -18.72
C GLU A 25 36.81 -3.01 -17.52
N ILE A 26 37.11 -3.89 -16.56
CA ILE A 26 36.25 -4.18 -15.40
C ILE A 26 36.83 -3.48 -14.18
N THR A 27 36.01 -2.68 -13.48
CA THR A 27 36.38 -2.00 -12.22
C THR A 27 35.46 -2.45 -11.09
N PHE A 28 36.01 -2.97 -10.00
CA PHE A 28 35.25 -3.49 -8.87
C PHE A 28 35.94 -3.17 -7.53
N GLU A 29 35.16 -3.13 -6.44
CA GLU A 29 35.64 -2.87 -5.09
C GLU A 29 35.54 -4.14 -4.24
N CYS A 30 36.62 -4.45 -3.51
CA CYS A 30 36.68 -5.55 -2.55
C CYS A 30 36.80 -4.98 -1.13
N LEU A 31 35.84 -5.28 -0.25
CA LEU A 31 35.78 -4.70 1.10
C LEU A 31 36.65 -5.43 2.14
N GLU A 32 36.84 -6.74 1.95
CA GLU A 32 37.57 -7.62 2.87
C GLU A 32 38.40 -8.63 2.05
N PRO A 33 39.56 -9.10 2.55
CA PRO A 33 40.38 -10.06 1.81
C PRO A 33 39.64 -11.39 1.67
N LEU A 34 39.52 -11.88 0.43
CA LEU A 34 38.87 -13.15 0.11
C LEU A 34 39.80 -14.34 0.32
N ARG A 35 39.26 -15.47 0.77
CA ARG A 35 40.02 -16.73 0.91
C ARG A 35 40.29 -17.46 -0.41
N GLU A 36 39.46 -17.25 -1.42
CA GLU A 36 39.52 -17.91 -2.73
C GLU A 36 39.45 -16.86 -3.86
N ASP A 37 39.73 -17.28 -5.07
CA ASP A 37 39.77 -16.41 -6.24
C ASP A 37 38.36 -16.10 -6.76
N LEU A 38 38.19 -14.95 -7.40
CA LEU A 38 36.97 -14.64 -8.16
C LEU A 38 37.08 -15.23 -9.56
N GLU A 39 36.02 -15.87 -10.04
CA GLU A 39 35.93 -16.30 -11.43
C GLU A 39 35.13 -15.28 -12.23
N TRP A 40 35.71 -14.75 -13.31
CA TRP A 40 35.01 -13.91 -14.28
C TRP A 40 34.89 -14.66 -15.59
N LYS A 41 33.66 -14.84 -16.05
CA LYS A 41 33.34 -15.60 -17.25
C LYS A 41 32.55 -14.74 -18.24
N LEU A 42 32.99 -14.73 -19.50
CA LEU A 42 32.33 -14.05 -20.60
C LEU A 42 31.64 -15.10 -21.50
N THR A 43 30.34 -14.95 -21.71
CA THR A 43 29.52 -15.89 -22.48
C THR A 43 28.75 -15.14 -23.55
N TYR A 44 28.83 -15.63 -24.79
CA TYR A 44 28.06 -15.13 -25.92
C TYR A 44 26.83 -16.01 -26.12
N VAL A 45 25.64 -15.39 -26.19
CA VAL A 45 24.39 -16.11 -26.42
C VAL A 45 24.25 -16.40 -27.91
N GLY A 46 24.32 -17.68 -28.29
CA GLY A 46 24.30 -18.08 -29.70
C GLY A 46 22.90 -18.18 -30.30
N SER A 47 21.87 -18.39 -29.47
CA SER A 47 20.48 -18.39 -29.90
C SER A 47 19.58 -17.88 -28.77
N SER A 48 18.58 -17.09 -29.12
CA SER A 48 17.52 -16.64 -28.21
C SER A 48 16.56 -17.77 -27.77
N ARG A 49 16.52 -18.87 -28.51
CA ARG A 49 15.57 -19.98 -28.32
C ARG A 49 16.16 -21.19 -27.59
N SER A 50 17.47 -21.22 -27.37
CA SER A 50 18.14 -22.37 -26.76
C SER A 50 19.50 -22.00 -26.16
N LEU A 51 19.67 -22.36 -24.88
CA LEU A 51 20.93 -22.26 -24.13
C LEU A 51 22.04 -23.19 -24.66
N GLU A 52 21.71 -24.17 -25.51
CA GLU A 52 22.70 -25.12 -26.07
C GLU A 52 23.69 -24.45 -27.03
N HIS A 53 23.37 -23.24 -27.51
CA HIS A 53 24.21 -22.47 -28.44
C HIS A 53 25.07 -21.42 -27.74
N ASP A 54 25.00 -21.34 -26.41
CA ASP A 54 25.81 -20.40 -25.63
C ASP A 54 27.29 -20.80 -25.68
N GLN A 55 28.13 -19.84 -26.04
CA GLN A 55 29.56 -20.03 -26.18
C GLN A 55 30.29 -19.28 -25.08
N GLU A 56 31.00 -20.01 -24.24
CA GLU A 56 31.96 -19.43 -23.30
C GLU A 56 33.18 -18.95 -24.10
N LEU A 57 33.40 -17.64 -24.10
CA LEU A 57 34.50 -17.01 -24.84
C LEU A 57 35.79 -17.04 -24.03
N ASP A 58 35.70 -16.75 -22.73
CA ASP A 58 36.84 -16.81 -21.82
C ASP A 58 36.35 -16.93 -20.36
N SER A 59 37.19 -17.54 -19.51
CA SER A 59 37.02 -17.57 -18.06
C SER A 59 38.36 -17.34 -17.38
N ILE A 60 38.42 -16.34 -16.50
CA ILE A 60 39.62 -15.97 -15.77
C ILE A 60 39.39 -16.08 -14.26
N LEU A 61 40.43 -16.53 -13.56
CA LEU A 61 40.50 -16.50 -12.10
C LEU A 61 41.33 -15.29 -11.65
N VAL A 62 40.75 -14.47 -10.79
CA VAL A 62 41.36 -13.26 -10.24
C VAL A 62 41.51 -13.43 -8.74
N GLY A 63 42.72 -13.78 -8.30
CA GLY A 63 43.10 -13.72 -6.90
C GLY A 63 44.59 -13.98 -6.64
N PRO A 64 45.06 -13.67 -5.42
CA PRO A 64 44.32 -13.09 -4.30
C PRO A 64 43.96 -11.61 -4.54
N VAL A 65 42.69 -11.25 -4.29
CA VAL A 65 42.15 -9.91 -4.56
C VAL A 65 42.51 -8.94 -3.42
N PRO A 66 43.25 -7.85 -3.68
CA PRO A 66 43.55 -6.88 -2.64
C PRO A 66 42.31 -6.05 -2.26
N VAL A 67 42.23 -5.65 -1.00
CA VAL A 67 41.15 -4.80 -0.48
C VAL A 67 41.23 -3.41 -1.11
N GLY A 68 40.08 -2.88 -1.55
CA GLY A 68 39.96 -1.60 -2.23
C GLY A 68 39.46 -1.74 -3.67
N ILE A 69 39.68 -0.70 -4.48
CA ILE A 69 39.25 -0.64 -5.87
C ILE A 69 40.29 -1.32 -6.76
N ASN A 70 39.83 -2.31 -7.52
CA ASN A 70 40.61 -3.08 -8.48
C ASN A 70 40.08 -2.84 -9.90
N LYS A 71 41.01 -2.89 -10.86
CA LYS A 71 40.70 -2.74 -12.28
C LYS A 71 41.59 -3.68 -13.10
N PHE A 72 41.01 -4.35 -14.09
CA PHE A 72 41.73 -5.14 -15.07
C PHE A 72 40.99 -5.17 -16.42
N ILE A 73 41.65 -5.62 -17.48
CA ILE A 73 41.05 -5.77 -18.82
C ILE A 73 40.89 -7.27 -19.10
N LEU A 74 39.67 -7.69 -19.42
CA LEU A 74 39.35 -9.02 -19.95
C LEU A 74 39.30 -8.94 -21.48
N THR A 75 40.15 -9.72 -22.14
CA THR A 75 40.18 -9.84 -23.60
C THR A 75 39.83 -11.28 -23.97
N ALA A 76 38.75 -11.47 -24.73
CA ALA A 76 38.27 -12.78 -25.14
C ALA A 76 38.12 -12.86 -26.67
N ASP A 77 38.36 -14.04 -27.24
CA ASP A 77 38.19 -14.27 -28.67
C ASP A 77 36.71 -14.22 -29.10
N ALA A 78 36.46 -14.03 -30.40
CA ALA A 78 35.11 -14.02 -30.94
C ALA A 78 34.45 -15.42 -30.87
N PRO A 79 33.11 -15.51 -30.77
CA PRO A 79 32.41 -16.79 -30.84
C PRO A 79 32.62 -17.46 -32.21
N SER A 80 32.55 -18.79 -32.23
CA SER A 80 32.62 -19.57 -33.47
C SER A 80 31.32 -19.38 -34.28
N PRO A 81 31.40 -18.89 -35.54
CA PRO A 81 30.23 -18.71 -36.40
C PRO A 81 29.53 -20.03 -36.74
N GLU A 82 30.25 -21.14 -36.76
CA GLU A 82 29.71 -22.46 -37.15
C GLU A 82 28.76 -23.05 -36.09
N LEU A 83 28.88 -22.60 -34.83
CA LEU A 83 28.05 -23.03 -33.72
C LEU A 83 26.81 -22.15 -33.51
N ILE A 84 26.68 -21.07 -34.30
CA ILE A 84 25.54 -20.15 -34.26
C ILE A 84 24.58 -20.51 -35.40
N PRO A 85 23.27 -20.63 -35.15
CA PRO A 85 22.30 -20.82 -36.22
C PRO A 85 22.40 -19.70 -37.26
N ALA A 86 22.47 -20.05 -38.55
CA ALA A 86 22.69 -19.07 -39.62
C ALA A 86 21.65 -17.95 -39.68
N SER A 87 20.41 -18.22 -39.22
CA SER A 87 19.33 -17.24 -39.11
C SER A 87 19.51 -16.23 -37.97
N GLU A 88 20.33 -16.55 -36.96
CA GLU A 88 20.55 -15.71 -35.78
C GLU A 88 21.92 -15.02 -35.78
N LEU A 89 22.78 -15.32 -36.77
CA LEU A 89 24.12 -14.76 -36.88
C LEU A 89 24.12 -13.25 -37.23
N VAL A 90 23.17 -12.83 -38.08
CA VAL A 90 22.93 -11.41 -38.45
C VAL A 90 21.63 -10.95 -37.79
N SER A 91 21.67 -10.84 -36.47
CA SER A 91 20.54 -10.45 -35.63
C SER A 91 21.04 -9.78 -34.35
N VAL A 92 20.11 -9.37 -33.49
CA VAL A 92 20.40 -8.87 -32.14
C VAL A 92 20.53 -10.07 -31.20
N THR A 93 21.63 -10.12 -30.44
CA THR A 93 21.84 -11.10 -29.38
C THR A 93 22.38 -10.44 -28.10
N VAL A 94 22.82 -11.23 -27.12
CA VAL A 94 23.33 -10.78 -25.82
C VAL A 94 24.71 -11.38 -25.54
N ILE A 95 25.58 -10.57 -24.93
CA ILE A 95 26.82 -11.05 -24.31
C ILE A 95 26.75 -10.83 -22.79
N LEU A 96 27.11 -11.85 -22.03
CA LEU A 96 26.99 -11.93 -20.58
C LEU A 96 28.37 -11.98 -19.93
N LEU A 97 28.64 -11.05 -19.01
CA LEU A 97 29.78 -11.11 -18.10
C LEU A 97 29.28 -11.53 -16.71
N SER A 98 29.59 -12.75 -16.31
CA SER A 98 29.28 -13.28 -14.97
C SER A 98 30.50 -13.24 -14.06
N CYS A 99 30.29 -12.98 -12.77
CA CYS A 99 31.31 -13.15 -11.75
C CYS A 99 30.82 -14.03 -10.60
N SER A 100 31.64 -15.01 -10.25
CA SER A 100 31.36 -16.06 -9.26
C SER A 100 32.43 -16.11 -8.18
N TYR A 101 32.03 -16.53 -6.99
CA TYR A 101 32.92 -16.82 -5.87
C TYR A 101 32.49 -18.14 -5.24
N LYS A 102 33.41 -19.11 -5.09
CA LYS A 102 33.11 -20.50 -4.68
C LYS A 102 32.00 -21.14 -5.51
N GLU A 103 32.09 -21.04 -6.83
CA GLU A 103 31.10 -21.54 -7.81
C GLU A 103 29.69 -20.91 -7.67
N ARG A 104 29.55 -19.82 -6.91
CA ARG A 104 28.28 -19.11 -6.75
C ARG A 104 28.35 -17.75 -7.44
N GLU A 105 27.57 -17.59 -8.49
CA GLU A 105 27.43 -16.33 -9.20
C GLU A 105 26.81 -15.28 -8.25
N PHE A 106 27.43 -14.10 -8.17
CA PHE A 106 26.91 -12.98 -7.37
C PHE A 106 26.61 -11.73 -8.19
N VAL A 107 27.12 -11.64 -9.42
CA VAL A 107 26.78 -10.57 -10.36
C VAL A 107 26.85 -11.08 -11.80
N ARG A 108 25.90 -10.63 -12.62
CA ARG A 108 25.84 -10.84 -14.06
C ARG A 108 25.55 -9.54 -14.76
N VAL A 109 26.29 -9.24 -15.82
CA VAL A 109 26.10 -8.04 -16.64
C VAL A 109 25.87 -8.44 -18.08
N GLY A 110 24.67 -8.16 -18.60
CA GLY A 110 24.32 -8.40 -19.99
C GLY A 110 24.39 -7.13 -20.84
N TYR A 111 24.93 -7.26 -22.05
CA TYR A 111 24.88 -6.24 -23.10
C TYR A 111 24.18 -6.79 -24.34
N TYR A 112 23.32 -5.99 -24.96
CA TYR A 112 22.83 -6.31 -26.30
C TYR A 112 23.94 -6.10 -27.31
N VAL A 113 24.08 -7.03 -28.25
CA VAL A 113 25.02 -6.99 -29.37
C VAL A 113 24.20 -7.06 -30.65
N ASN A 114 24.26 -6.02 -31.47
CA ASN A 114 23.66 -6.02 -32.79
C ASN A 114 24.70 -6.43 -33.83
N ASN A 115 24.45 -7.50 -34.59
CA ASN A 115 25.31 -7.93 -35.70
C ASN A 115 24.66 -7.54 -37.02
N GLU A 116 25.29 -6.63 -37.77
CA GLU A 116 24.81 -6.16 -39.06
C GLU A 116 25.90 -6.24 -40.13
N TYR A 117 25.52 -6.29 -41.40
CA TYR A 117 26.50 -6.19 -42.49
C TYR A 117 27.06 -4.77 -42.61
N ASP A 118 28.33 -4.67 -42.97
CA ASP A 118 29.06 -3.41 -43.17
C ASP A 118 28.58 -2.58 -44.37
N SER A 119 27.88 -3.21 -45.31
CA SER A 119 27.45 -2.61 -46.59
C SER A 119 25.93 -2.60 -46.73
N GLU A 120 25.41 -1.49 -47.25
CA GLU A 120 23.97 -1.25 -47.44
C GLU A 120 23.33 -2.25 -48.41
N GLU A 121 24.04 -2.61 -49.48
CA GLU A 121 23.60 -3.63 -50.44
C GLU A 121 23.40 -5.01 -49.80
N LEU A 122 24.29 -5.42 -48.87
CA LEU A 122 24.18 -6.69 -48.14
C LEU A 122 23.12 -6.66 -47.04
N ARG A 123 22.72 -5.46 -46.56
CA ARG A 123 21.62 -5.30 -45.59
C ARG A 123 20.26 -5.39 -46.26
N GLU A 124 20.10 -4.78 -47.43
CA GLU A 124 18.84 -4.85 -48.20
C GLU A 124 18.63 -6.22 -48.86
N ASN A 125 19.72 -6.87 -49.30
CA ASN A 125 19.65 -8.18 -49.98
C ASN A 125 20.61 -9.19 -49.34
N PRO A 126 20.27 -9.76 -48.16
CA PRO A 126 21.15 -10.68 -47.45
C PRO A 126 21.40 -11.98 -48.25
N PRO A 127 22.67 -12.40 -48.45
CA PRO A 127 22.99 -13.61 -49.20
C PRO A 127 22.56 -14.88 -48.45
N SER A 128 22.16 -15.93 -49.19
CA SER A 128 21.74 -17.22 -48.61
C SER A 128 22.82 -17.97 -47.82
N LYS A 129 24.11 -17.62 -48.04
CA LYS A 129 25.22 -18.01 -47.20
C LYS A 129 25.79 -16.77 -46.53
N VAL A 130 25.78 -16.75 -45.21
CA VAL A 130 26.28 -15.63 -44.41
C VAL A 130 27.77 -15.41 -44.64
N GLN A 131 28.15 -14.18 -44.94
CA GLN A 131 29.54 -13.77 -45.15
C GLN A 131 30.08 -13.14 -43.87
N VAL A 132 30.68 -13.96 -42.99
CA VAL A 132 31.12 -13.57 -41.64
C VAL A 132 32.09 -12.39 -41.65
N ASP A 133 32.96 -12.30 -42.67
CA ASP A 133 33.97 -11.25 -42.79
C ASP A 133 33.39 -9.83 -42.96
N HIS A 134 32.13 -9.73 -43.37
CA HIS A 134 31.39 -8.47 -43.58
C HIS A 134 30.46 -8.12 -42.42
N ILE A 135 30.46 -8.90 -41.33
CA ILE A 135 29.61 -8.63 -40.16
C ILE A 135 30.35 -7.70 -39.20
N VAL A 136 29.69 -6.61 -38.84
CA VAL A 136 30.09 -5.66 -37.81
C VAL A 136 29.19 -5.86 -36.60
N ARG A 137 29.80 -6.03 -35.43
CA ARG A 137 29.08 -6.07 -34.16
C ARG A 137 29.06 -4.70 -33.52
N ASN A 138 27.93 -4.35 -32.92
CA ASN A 138 27.74 -3.16 -32.12
C ASN A 138 27.12 -3.52 -30.76
N ILE A 139 27.94 -3.47 -29.72
CA ILE A 139 27.58 -3.68 -28.32
C ILE A 139 26.95 -2.39 -27.78
N LEU A 140 25.73 -2.46 -27.26
CA LEU A 140 25.03 -1.32 -26.66
C LEU A 140 25.60 -1.00 -25.26
N ALA A 141 26.81 -0.45 -25.22
CA ALA A 141 27.57 -0.18 -24.00
C ALA A 141 26.88 0.82 -23.04
N GLU A 142 26.01 1.70 -23.53
CA GLU A 142 25.31 2.71 -22.73
C GLU A 142 24.22 2.15 -21.80
N LYS A 143 23.72 0.93 -22.07
CA LYS A 143 22.57 0.35 -21.34
C LYS A 143 22.86 -1.08 -20.83
N PRO A 144 23.86 -1.29 -19.96
CA PRO A 144 24.12 -2.60 -19.37
C PRO A 144 22.97 -3.04 -18.47
N ARG A 145 22.63 -4.33 -18.53
CA ARG A 145 21.68 -4.98 -17.61
C ARG A 145 22.46 -5.67 -16.50
N VAL A 146 22.44 -5.11 -15.30
CA VAL A 146 23.17 -5.65 -14.14
C VAL A 146 22.22 -6.39 -13.20
N THR A 147 22.39 -7.70 -13.10
CA THR A 147 21.67 -8.59 -12.16
C THR A 147 22.61 -8.97 -11.03
N ARG A 148 22.12 -8.95 -9.78
CA ARG A 148 22.93 -9.26 -8.58
C ARG A 148 22.28 -10.38 -7.78
N PHE A 149 23.09 -11.34 -7.35
CA PHE A 149 22.67 -12.49 -6.54
C PHE A 149 23.35 -12.44 -5.17
N ASN A 150 22.63 -12.84 -4.12
CA ASN A 150 23.21 -12.90 -2.78
C ASN A 150 23.88 -14.25 -2.59
N ILE A 151 25.18 -14.23 -2.25
CA ILE A 151 25.96 -15.43 -1.95
C ILE A 151 26.54 -15.40 -0.53
N VAL A 152 26.93 -16.58 -0.05
CA VAL A 152 27.73 -16.75 1.17
C VAL A 152 29.20 -16.60 0.78
N TRP A 153 29.93 -15.73 1.48
CA TRP A 153 31.34 -15.47 1.23
C TRP A 153 32.22 -16.34 2.15
N ASP A 154 32.77 -15.77 3.23
CA ASP A 154 33.71 -16.44 4.15
C ASP A 154 33.20 -16.59 5.59
N ASN A 155 31.91 -16.34 5.85
CA ASN A 155 31.33 -16.46 7.19
C ASN A 155 31.03 -17.92 7.56
N GLU A 156 31.81 -18.50 8.47
CA GLU A 156 31.70 -19.89 8.95
C GLU A 156 30.41 -20.24 9.73
N ASN A 157 29.46 -19.29 9.90
CA ASN A 157 28.23 -19.47 10.69
C ASN A 157 26.92 -19.55 9.88
N GLU A 158 26.98 -19.55 8.54
CA GLU A 158 25.81 -19.72 7.66
C GLU A 158 25.86 -21.05 6.87
N ALA A 159 26.29 -22.14 7.51
CA ALA A 159 26.15 -23.49 6.95
C ALA A 159 24.73 -24.02 7.19
N GLY A 160 23.87 -23.89 6.18
CA GLY A 160 22.56 -24.53 6.13
C GLY A 160 22.05 -24.64 4.70
N ASP A 161 22.09 -25.86 4.16
CA ASP A 161 21.68 -26.27 2.81
C ASP A 161 20.42 -25.58 2.27
N TYR A 162 20.57 -24.88 1.15
CA TYR A 162 19.54 -24.76 0.12
C TYR A 162 20.20 -25.06 -1.24
N PRO A 163 19.71 -26.04 -2.02
CA PRO A 163 20.21 -26.25 -3.37
C PRO A 163 19.81 -25.05 -4.26
N PRO A 164 20.61 -24.71 -5.29
CA PRO A 164 20.21 -23.70 -6.26
C PRO A 164 19.16 -24.30 -7.18
N ASP A 165 17.88 -23.97 -6.98
CA ASP A 165 16.89 -24.09 -8.05
C ASP A 165 17.19 -22.95 -9.05
N GLN A 166 17.76 -23.32 -10.19
CA GLN A 166 17.81 -22.49 -11.38
C GLN A 166 16.36 -22.13 -11.74
N GLN A 167 16.05 -20.84 -11.66
CA GLN A 167 14.90 -20.28 -12.36
C GLN A 167 15.36 -20.13 -13.81
N ASP A 168 14.87 -21.03 -14.67
CA ASP A 168 14.82 -20.78 -16.11
C ASP A 168 13.89 -19.57 -16.30
N GLU A 169 14.48 -18.37 -16.40
CA GLU A 169 13.82 -17.17 -16.93
C GLU A 169 13.94 -17.18 -18.46
N ASP A 170 13.35 -18.20 -19.09
CA ASP A 170 12.99 -18.16 -20.51
C ASP A 170 11.50 -17.81 -20.61
N GLU A 171 11.20 -16.52 -20.51
CA GLU A 171 10.00 -15.90 -21.12
C GLU A 171 10.48 -14.61 -21.80
N VAL A 172 11.21 -14.77 -22.91
CA VAL A 172 11.38 -13.69 -23.88
C VAL A 172 10.15 -13.66 -24.76
N ASP A 173 9.54 -12.48 -24.79
CA ASP A 173 8.44 -12.07 -25.64
C ASP A 173 8.67 -12.51 -27.12
N GLU A 174 7.85 -13.43 -27.62
CA GLU A 174 7.60 -13.56 -29.07
C GLU A 174 6.78 -12.33 -29.50
N GLU A 175 7.47 -11.28 -29.93
CA GLU A 175 6.88 -10.27 -30.83
C GLU A 175 6.99 -10.85 -32.26
N ASP A 176 5.88 -11.37 -32.79
CA ASP A 176 5.71 -11.58 -34.23
C ASP A 176 5.67 -10.20 -34.90
N ASP A 177 6.79 -9.84 -35.55
CA ASP A 177 6.80 -8.96 -36.71
C ASP A 177 6.26 -9.77 -37.90
N ASP A 178 5.13 -9.35 -38.44
CA ASP A 178 4.79 -9.59 -39.84
C ASP A 178 4.16 -8.31 -40.42
N GLU A 179 4.73 -7.91 -41.54
CA GLU A 179 4.58 -6.68 -42.30
C GLU A 179 3.19 -6.51 -42.93
N GLU A 180 2.80 -5.27 -43.19
CA GLU A 180 2.14 -4.91 -44.46
C GLU A 180 2.46 -3.43 -44.77
N GLU A 181 3.36 -3.24 -45.74
CA GLU A 181 3.46 -2.03 -46.57
C GLU A 181 2.25 -1.96 -47.51
N GLU A 182 1.70 -0.76 -47.75
CA GLU A 182 1.52 -0.21 -49.11
C GLU A 182 0.98 1.24 -49.07
N LEU A 183 1.75 2.13 -49.72
CA LEU A 183 1.39 3.18 -50.69
C LEU A 183 0.39 4.30 -50.32
N ASP A 184 0.87 5.55 -50.34
CA ASP A 184 0.59 6.46 -51.47
C ASP A 184 1.49 7.71 -51.43
N GLU A 185 1.91 8.11 -52.64
CA GLU A 185 2.75 9.24 -53.02
C GLU A 185 1.95 10.56 -53.19
N GLU A 186 2.70 11.65 -53.44
CA GLU A 186 2.33 12.96 -54.03
C GLU A 186 1.81 14.08 -53.09
N GLU A 187 2.64 15.11 -52.82
CA GLU A 187 2.69 16.48 -53.44
C GLU A 187 1.64 17.43 -52.78
N ASP A 188 1.87 18.71 -52.41
CA ASP A 188 2.86 19.72 -52.78
C ASP A 188 2.73 20.98 -51.86
N ASP A 189 3.63 21.94 -52.04
CA ASP A 189 3.59 23.40 -51.71
C ASP A 189 4.20 23.93 -50.40
N ASP A 190 5.54 23.84 -50.30
CA ASP A 190 6.52 24.91 -50.55
C ASP A 190 6.27 26.43 -50.21
N VAL A 191 7.39 27.06 -49.82
CA VAL A 191 7.86 28.49 -49.86
C VAL A 191 7.45 29.51 -48.77
N ASP A 192 8.42 29.88 -47.92
CA ASP A 192 9.14 31.18 -47.99
C ASP A 192 10.33 31.24 -46.99
N ASP A 193 11.53 31.09 -47.58
CA ASP A 193 12.84 31.78 -47.44
C ASP A 193 13.45 32.04 -46.03
N GLU A 194 14.66 31.53 -45.70
CA GLU A 194 16.02 31.92 -46.19
C GLU A 194 16.41 33.35 -45.73
N GLU A 195 17.56 33.70 -45.13
CA GLU A 195 19.00 33.40 -45.26
C GLU A 195 19.65 33.95 -43.94
N GLU A 196 20.90 33.74 -43.50
CA GLU A 196 22.18 33.46 -44.14
C GLU A 196 23.16 32.96 -43.06
N ALA A 197 24.10 32.11 -43.47
CA ALA A 197 25.16 31.52 -42.66
C ALA A 197 26.40 32.44 -42.57
N GLU A 198 27.26 32.23 -41.57
CA GLU A 198 28.70 32.06 -41.83
C GLU A 198 29.46 31.45 -40.63
N VAL A 199 30.56 30.81 -40.99
CA VAL A 199 31.23 29.65 -40.40
C VAL A 199 32.57 30.08 -39.82
N GLU A 200 33.07 29.42 -38.77
CA GLU A 200 34.49 29.00 -38.76
C GLU A 200 34.76 27.87 -37.76
N ALA A 201 35.47 26.86 -38.27
CA ALA A 201 35.97 25.66 -37.61
C ALA A 201 37.11 26.02 -36.62
N GLU A 202 37.61 25.18 -35.70
CA GLU A 202 38.25 23.89 -35.94
C GLU A 202 38.61 23.20 -34.60
N GLN A 203 39.15 22.00 -34.73
CA GLN A 203 39.30 20.89 -33.79
C GLN A 203 40.17 21.13 -32.54
N LYS A 204 39.88 20.38 -31.47
CA LYS A 204 40.75 20.14 -30.31
C LYS A 204 41.44 18.78 -30.42
N GLN A 205 42.73 18.75 -30.13
CA GLN A 205 43.46 17.56 -29.69
C GLN A 205 44.08 17.76 -28.30
N SER A 206 44.11 16.62 -27.60
CA SER A 206 44.59 16.18 -26.28
C SER A 206 45.90 16.76 -25.72
N GLU A 207 45.93 17.06 -24.41
CA GLU A 207 46.70 16.39 -23.31
C GLU A 207 48.10 17.02 -23.13
N ASP A 208 48.69 17.24 -21.94
CA ASP A 208 48.43 16.80 -20.56
C ASP A 208 49.10 17.81 -19.59
N ASP A 209 48.76 17.64 -18.31
CA ASP A 209 49.65 17.67 -17.14
C ASP A 209 49.66 18.84 -16.13
N THR A 210 49.67 18.39 -14.87
CA THR A 210 50.13 19.00 -13.61
C THR A 210 49.19 19.81 -12.69
N GLU A 211 48.75 19.07 -11.65
CA GLU A 211 49.08 19.30 -10.23
C GLU A 211 48.11 20.07 -9.30
N TYR A 212 47.90 19.43 -8.15
CA TYR A 212 46.94 19.71 -7.08
C TYR A 212 47.56 20.60 -6.00
N GLN A 213 46.92 21.69 -5.55
CA GLN A 213 47.12 22.28 -4.21
C GLN A 213 45.92 23.14 -3.71
N PRO A 214 45.79 23.31 -2.38
CA PRO A 214 44.51 23.41 -1.66
C PRO A 214 43.98 24.83 -1.42
N THR A 215 42.71 24.88 -1.04
CA THR A 215 41.88 26.06 -0.73
C THR A 215 42.46 26.96 0.37
N ASP A 216 42.61 28.26 0.09
CA ASP A 216 42.62 29.32 1.11
C ASP A 216 41.50 30.34 0.82
N SER A 217 40.48 30.31 1.66
CA SER A 217 39.30 31.15 1.61
C SER A 217 39.57 32.50 2.28
N ARG A 218 39.94 33.52 1.49
CA ARG A 218 39.79 34.93 1.88
C ARG A 218 39.40 35.81 0.70
N GLN A 219 38.10 35.96 0.49
CA GLN A 219 37.55 37.08 -0.30
C GLN A 219 36.65 37.95 0.58
N ARG A 220 36.82 39.27 0.40
CA ARG A 220 36.43 40.37 1.28
C ARG A 220 34.90 40.58 1.33
N LEU A 221 34.39 40.95 2.51
CA LEU A 221 33.03 41.44 2.74
C LEU A 221 32.90 42.91 2.30
N SER A 222 31.72 43.30 1.78
CA SER A 222 31.44 44.68 1.34
C SER A 222 31.33 45.65 2.52
N SER A 223 31.62 46.93 2.25
CA SER A 223 31.86 47.97 3.26
C SER A 223 30.63 48.83 3.63
N GLU A 224 29.41 48.43 3.28
CA GLU A 224 28.22 49.22 3.57
C GLU A 224 27.50 48.75 4.84
N LYS A 225 27.40 49.66 5.82
CA LYS A 225 26.76 49.40 7.12
C LYS A 225 25.24 49.39 7.00
N SER A 226 24.64 48.24 7.23
CA SER A 226 23.22 48.08 7.56
C SER A 226 22.91 48.59 8.98
N THR A 227 21.73 49.17 9.18
CA THR A 227 21.23 49.70 10.46
C THR A 227 20.80 48.61 11.46
N LEU A 228 20.93 47.33 11.12
CA LEU A 228 20.62 46.21 12.01
C LEU A 228 21.90 45.57 12.53
N LYS A 229 22.00 45.39 13.85
CA LYS A 229 23.24 45.08 14.56
C LYS A 229 23.91 43.74 14.20
N PHE A 230 23.29 42.84 13.42
CA PHE A 230 23.88 41.53 13.08
C PHE A 230 23.44 40.94 11.71
N ALA A 231 23.62 41.63 10.59
CA ALA A 231 23.51 40.98 9.26
C ALA A 231 24.42 41.63 8.19
N TYR A 232 25.29 40.85 7.55
CA TYR A 232 25.96 41.18 6.29
C TYR A 232 25.30 40.40 5.15
N ARG A 233 25.01 41.03 4.01
CA ARG A 233 24.45 40.40 2.78
C ARG A 233 25.53 40.16 1.71
N ARG A 234 25.31 39.14 0.86
CA ARG A 234 25.91 39.01 -0.48
C ARG A 234 24.83 39.22 -1.53
N ASP A 235 25.19 39.81 -2.68
CA ASP A 235 24.27 40.07 -3.79
C ASP A 235 23.89 38.76 -4.51
N GLY A 236 22.58 38.54 -4.71
CA GLY A 236 22.02 37.41 -5.47
C GLY A 236 20.88 36.62 -4.82
N GLU A 237 20.43 36.96 -3.61
CA GLU A 237 19.49 36.12 -2.84
C GLU A 237 18.01 36.53 -2.90
N THR A 238 17.51 37.12 -3.99
CA THR A 238 16.05 37.21 -4.19
C THR A 238 15.44 35.86 -4.61
N PHE A 239 16.21 35.02 -5.31
CA PHE A 239 15.76 33.68 -5.71
C PHE A 239 15.81 32.67 -4.56
N GLY A 240 16.82 32.79 -3.68
CA GLY A 240 16.98 31.90 -2.53
C GLY A 240 15.87 32.06 -1.49
N GLN A 241 15.34 33.28 -1.31
CA GLN A 241 14.23 33.55 -0.40
C GLN A 241 12.92 32.89 -0.88
N LEU A 242 12.64 32.96 -2.20
CA LEU A 242 11.50 32.28 -2.83
C LEU A 242 11.58 30.75 -2.68
N VAL A 243 12.78 30.19 -2.79
CA VAL A 243 13.00 28.74 -2.65
C VAL A 243 12.88 28.29 -1.19
N ASN A 244 13.28 29.13 -0.23
CA ASN A 244 13.16 28.82 1.20
C ASN A 244 11.73 28.93 1.72
N GLU A 245 10.91 29.84 1.17
CA GLU A 245 9.49 29.97 1.50
C GLU A 245 8.67 28.78 0.98
N VAL A 246 9.02 28.25 -0.20
CA VAL A 246 8.46 26.99 -0.75
C VAL A 246 8.83 25.76 0.08
N LEU A 247 9.94 25.80 0.82
CA LEU A 247 10.44 24.69 1.62
C LEU A 247 9.90 24.66 3.06
N HIS A 248 9.12 25.65 3.49
CA HIS A 248 8.67 25.80 4.88
C HIS A 248 7.16 26.02 5.09
N GLU A 249 6.32 25.77 4.07
CA GLU A 249 4.85 25.66 4.18
C GLU A 249 4.17 26.79 5.00
N ARG A 250 4.59 28.04 4.83
CA ARG A 250 3.75 29.21 5.21
C ARG A 250 2.78 29.51 4.06
N ASP A 251 1.52 29.78 4.41
CA ASP A 251 0.40 29.95 3.47
C ASP A 251 0.71 31.06 2.44
N PRO A 252 0.91 30.71 1.15
CA PRO A 252 1.00 31.67 0.09
C PRO A 252 -0.43 32.02 -0.24
N LEU A 253 -0.92 33.16 0.28
CA LEU A 253 -2.23 33.67 -0.08
C LEU A 253 -2.47 33.42 -1.58
N HIS A 254 -3.42 32.52 -1.84
CA HIS A 254 -4.22 32.55 -3.03
C HIS A 254 -4.42 34.03 -3.42
N ASN A 255 -4.09 34.36 -4.67
CA ASN A 255 -4.82 35.36 -5.44
C ASN A 255 -4.38 36.83 -5.53
N SER A 256 -3.14 37.24 -5.23
CA SER A 256 -2.78 38.65 -5.52
C SER A 256 -1.43 38.86 -6.20
N ARG A 257 -1.48 38.92 -7.53
CA ARG A 257 -0.64 39.78 -8.37
C ARG A 257 -1.48 41.00 -8.76
N VAL A 258 -0.90 42.20 -8.70
CA VAL A 258 -1.46 43.43 -9.30
C VAL A 258 -1.14 43.40 -10.79
N ILE A 259 -2.16 43.54 -11.63
CA ILE A 259 -2.09 43.42 -13.11
C ILE A 259 -1.90 44.82 -13.71
N THR A 260 -1.07 44.94 -14.77
CA THR A 260 -0.83 46.22 -15.47
C THR A 260 -1.94 46.53 -16.50
N PRO A 261 -2.19 47.80 -16.88
CA PRO A 261 -3.18 48.15 -17.91
C PRO A 261 -2.91 47.52 -19.29
N GLU A 262 -1.67 47.12 -19.59
CA GLU A 262 -1.26 46.44 -20.83
C GLU A 262 -1.50 44.92 -20.79
N GLU A 263 -1.47 44.30 -19.61
CA GLU A 263 -1.84 42.90 -19.39
C GLU A 263 -3.34 42.66 -19.56
N ALA A 264 -4.16 43.69 -19.31
CA ALA A 264 -5.61 43.69 -19.59
C ALA A 264 -5.95 43.75 -21.09
N LEU A 265 -4.97 43.97 -21.97
CA LEU A 265 -5.15 44.09 -23.43
C LEU A 265 -4.66 42.87 -24.23
N MET A 266 -4.05 41.84 -23.60
CA MET A 266 -3.44 40.67 -24.25
C MET A 266 -4.14 39.31 -24.02
N GLY A 267 -5.20 39.26 -23.20
CA GLY A 267 -6.08 38.08 -23.10
C GLY A 267 -5.50 36.76 -22.58
N VAL A 268 -4.31 36.72 -21.93
CA VAL A 268 -3.73 35.43 -21.46
C VAL A 268 -3.53 35.37 -19.95
N ASP A 269 -4.43 34.55 -19.40
CA ASP A 269 -4.73 34.25 -18.00
C ASP A 269 -5.27 35.47 -17.25
N PRO A 270 -5.88 35.26 -16.09
CA PRO A 270 -4.89 35.47 -15.04
C PRO A 270 -4.62 34.24 -14.18
N ARG A 271 -5.60 33.35 -14.00
CA ARG A 271 -5.39 32.13 -13.20
C ARG A 271 -5.70 30.80 -13.87
N TYR A 272 -6.91 30.49 -14.37
CA TYR A 272 -7.12 29.19 -15.01
C TYR A 272 -8.03 29.18 -16.26
N ARG A 273 -8.19 30.30 -17.00
CA ARG A 273 -8.62 30.49 -18.43
C ARG A 273 -10.13 30.63 -18.77
N ASP A 274 -10.63 31.72 -19.32
CA ASP A 274 -9.96 32.73 -20.12
C ASP A 274 -10.90 33.93 -20.31
N GLU A 275 -10.40 35.16 -20.27
CA GLU A 275 -11.21 36.40 -20.21
C GLU A 275 -11.65 36.93 -21.59
N GLU A 276 -11.05 36.43 -22.68
CA GLU A 276 -11.52 36.67 -24.05
C GLU A 276 -11.93 35.34 -24.76
N THR A 277 -11.89 34.21 -24.02
CA THR A 277 -12.15 32.81 -24.41
C THR A 277 -11.00 32.02 -25.03
N GLY A 278 -9.75 32.25 -24.69
CA GLY A 278 -8.68 31.31 -24.98
C GLY A 278 -8.65 29.98 -24.19
N LEU A 279 -9.77 29.45 -23.65
CA LEU A 279 -10.04 28.15 -22.96
C LEU A 279 -8.87 27.45 -22.19
N LEU A 280 -8.96 26.88 -20.99
CA LEU A 280 -10.00 26.11 -20.29
C LEU A 280 -9.91 26.34 -18.78
N LEU A 281 -11.01 26.70 -18.13
CA LEU A 281 -11.22 26.60 -16.67
C LEU A 281 -11.93 25.28 -16.32
N GLN A 282 -11.20 24.30 -15.78
CA GLN A 282 -11.78 23.40 -14.77
C GLN A 282 -10.70 22.75 -13.90
N GLY A 283 -10.62 23.12 -12.62
CA GLY A 283 -9.63 22.59 -11.67
C GLY A 283 -8.96 23.69 -10.84
N ALA A 284 -8.45 23.33 -9.66
CA ALA A 284 -7.88 24.29 -8.70
C ALA A 284 -6.47 24.78 -9.10
N THR A 285 -5.85 24.13 -10.08
CA THR A 285 -4.49 24.44 -10.53
C THR A 285 -4.40 24.45 -12.05
N SER A 286 -3.34 25.05 -12.60
CA SER A 286 -3.08 25.12 -14.05
C SER A 286 -2.88 23.73 -14.66
N LYS A 287 -2.48 22.75 -13.83
CA LYS A 287 -2.34 21.35 -14.26
C LYS A 287 -3.70 20.67 -14.33
N ASP A 288 -4.59 20.99 -13.40
CA ASP A 288 -5.94 20.45 -13.34
C ASP A 288 -6.82 21.05 -14.44
N SER A 289 -6.69 22.35 -14.70
CA SER A 289 -7.40 23.04 -15.80
C SER A 289 -7.10 22.48 -17.19
N ARG A 290 -5.99 21.75 -17.34
CA ARG A 290 -5.59 21.04 -18.57
C ARG A 290 -5.92 19.54 -18.56
N SER A 291 -6.56 19.04 -17.51
CA SER A 291 -7.01 17.66 -17.42
C SER A 291 -8.48 17.56 -17.81
N HIS A 292 -8.87 16.40 -18.33
CA HIS A 292 -10.24 16.14 -18.70
C HIS A 292 -11.16 16.20 -17.46
N PRO A 293 -12.38 16.77 -17.55
CA PRO A 293 -13.32 16.88 -16.43
C PRO A 293 -13.54 15.56 -15.67
N MET A 294 -13.74 14.46 -16.43
CA MET A 294 -13.92 13.13 -15.85
C MET A 294 -12.66 12.58 -15.17
N THR A 295 -11.46 12.96 -15.63
CA THR A 295 -10.21 12.61 -14.95
C THR A 295 -10.10 13.33 -13.61
N LEU A 296 -10.51 14.60 -13.53
CA LEU A 296 -10.53 15.34 -12.27
C LEU A 296 -11.54 14.75 -11.30
N LYS A 297 -12.74 14.45 -11.80
CA LYS A 297 -13.82 13.84 -11.00
C LYS A 297 -13.45 12.45 -10.47
N GLY A 298 -12.67 11.69 -11.24
CA GLY A 298 -12.18 10.37 -10.87
C GLY A 298 -10.92 10.36 -10.00
N ARG A 299 -10.25 11.49 -9.82
CA ARG A 299 -8.98 11.58 -9.09
C ARG A 299 -9.22 11.53 -7.59
N VAL A 300 -8.48 10.67 -6.89
CA VAL A 300 -8.49 10.67 -5.42
C VAL A 300 -7.52 11.70 -4.87
N ASN A 301 -7.66 12.08 -3.60
CA ASN A 301 -6.72 12.99 -2.97
C ASN A 301 -5.33 12.33 -2.86
N HIS A 302 -4.33 12.93 -3.51
CA HIS A 302 -2.92 12.51 -3.43
C HIS A 302 -2.06 13.48 -2.63
N LYS A 303 -2.67 14.53 -2.06
CA LYS A 303 -1.95 15.50 -1.23
C LYS A 303 -1.48 14.81 0.05
N LYS A 304 -0.34 15.25 0.55
CA LYS A 304 0.18 14.84 1.86
C LYS A 304 -0.82 15.29 2.91
N ILE A 305 -1.38 14.34 3.67
CA ILE A 305 -2.30 14.65 4.77
C ILE A 305 -1.50 15.22 5.92
N GLU A 306 -2.01 16.27 6.55
CA GLU A 306 -1.42 16.90 7.72
C GLU A 306 -2.35 16.75 8.91
N ILE A 307 -1.75 16.59 10.09
CA ILE A 307 -2.47 16.54 11.35
C ILE A 307 -2.39 17.95 11.95
N PRO A 308 -3.51 18.54 12.38
CA PRO A 308 -3.51 19.86 13.00
C PRO A 308 -2.49 19.97 14.13
N ASP A 309 -1.76 21.08 14.16
CA ASP A 309 -0.68 21.29 15.12
C ASP A 309 -1.18 21.29 16.57
N VAL A 310 -2.39 21.78 16.83
CA VAL A 310 -3.04 21.73 18.14
C VAL A 310 -3.26 20.29 18.63
N ILE A 311 -3.64 19.37 17.75
CA ILE A 311 -3.80 17.94 18.05
C ILE A 311 -2.43 17.30 18.29
N SER A 312 -1.46 17.60 17.41
CA SER A 312 -0.07 17.12 17.49
C SER A 312 0.59 17.54 18.81
N LYS A 313 0.44 18.81 19.22
CA LYS A 313 0.92 19.35 20.50
C LYS A 313 0.21 18.70 21.69
N ALA A 314 -1.10 18.51 21.63
CA ALA A 314 -1.84 17.82 22.70
C ALA A 314 -1.36 16.37 22.91
N ILE A 315 -1.11 15.61 21.84
CA ILE A 315 -0.52 14.27 21.92
C ILE A 315 0.86 14.34 22.58
N ASN A 316 1.70 15.27 22.14
CA ASN A 316 3.05 15.41 22.68
C ASN A 316 3.04 15.76 24.17
N ASN A 317 2.36 16.87 24.53
CA ASN A 317 2.48 17.52 25.83
C ASN A 317 1.65 16.84 26.92
N ASN A 318 0.50 16.25 26.55
CA ASN A 318 -0.43 15.65 27.52
C ASN A 318 -0.39 14.12 27.54
N MET A 319 0.40 13.48 26.66
CA MET A 319 0.50 12.01 26.59
C MET A 319 1.96 11.56 26.57
N LEU A 320 2.73 11.91 25.54
CA LEU A 320 4.02 11.27 25.28
C LEU A 320 5.19 11.82 26.11
N SER A 321 5.21 13.13 26.38
CA SER A 321 6.27 13.82 27.13
C SER A 321 6.38 13.38 28.59
N MET A 322 5.32 12.76 29.13
CA MET A 322 5.28 12.24 30.51
C MET A 322 6.14 10.99 30.70
N TYR A 323 6.56 10.32 29.62
CA TYR A 323 7.35 9.09 29.69
C TYR A 323 8.82 9.34 29.35
N SER A 324 9.70 8.53 29.96
CA SER A 324 11.10 8.49 29.53
C SER A 324 11.19 8.12 28.03
N PRO A 325 11.87 8.90 27.18
CA PRO A 325 11.96 8.63 25.75
C PRO A 325 12.49 7.23 25.42
N ARG A 326 13.40 6.69 26.24
CA ARG A 326 13.96 5.34 26.05
C ARG A 326 12.92 4.24 26.32
N LEU A 327 12.11 4.41 27.36
CA LEU A 327 11.06 3.47 27.71
C LEU A 327 9.94 3.50 26.67
N LEU A 328 9.48 4.70 26.31
CA LEU A 328 8.43 4.90 25.30
C LEU A 328 8.81 4.24 23.96
N LYS A 329 10.03 4.48 23.45
CA LYS A 329 10.52 3.84 22.21
C LYS A 329 10.56 2.32 22.29
N THR A 330 10.82 1.78 23.47
CA THR A 330 10.83 0.32 23.69
C THR A 330 9.42 -0.25 23.64
N LYS A 331 8.47 0.38 24.33
CA LYS A 331 7.07 -0.02 24.29
C LYS A 331 6.42 0.14 22.91
N VAL A 332 6.75 1.21 22.19
CA VAL A 332 6.31 1.40 20.80
C VAL A 332 6.86 0.30 19.87
N ALA A 333 8.13 -0.08 20.03
CA ALA A 333 8.70 -1.20 19.28
C ALA A 333 8.00 -2.53 19.61
N GLU A 334 7.75 -2.83 20.90
CA GLU A 334 6.98 -4.00 21.33
C GLU A 334 5.58 -4.03 20.70
N LYS A 335 4.89 -2.87 20.64
CA LYS A 335 3.58 -2.76 20.01
C LYS A 335 3.63 -3.01 18.49
N PHE A 336 4.64 -2.50 17.79
CA PHE A 336 4.83 -2.81 16.36
C PHE A 336 5.10 -4.30 16.10
N ILE A 337 5.89 -4.97 16.95
CA ILE A 337 6.09 -6.42 16.87
C ILE A 337 4.75 -7.15 17.03
N SER A 338 3.98 -6.81 18.07
CA SER A 338 2.65 -7.39 18.30
C SER A 338 1.69 -7.17 17.12
N LEU A 339 1.70 -5.99 16.52
CA LEU A 339 0.88 -5.68 15.34
C LEU A 339 1.31 -6.47 14.10
N ASN A 340 2.59 -6.81 13.95
CA ASN A 340 3.10 -7.63 12.85
C ASN A 340 2.82 -9.13 13.08
N ASP A 341 2.82 -9.59 14.33
CA ASP A 341 2.52 -10.99 14.67
C ASP A 341 1.03 -11.32 14.53
N LEU A 342 0.17 -10.42 15.02
CA LEU A 342 -1.28 -10.64 15.06
C LEU A 342 -1.99 -10.24 13.76
N ASP A 343 -1.35 -9.42 12.92
CA ASP A 343 -1.96 -8.75 11.76
C ASP A 343 -3.20 -7.87 12.08
N LEU A 344 -3.61 -7.76 13.35
CA LEU A 344 -4.81 -7.08 13.83
C LEU A 344 -4.50 -6.03 14.91
N HIS A 345 -5.40 -5.04 15.06
CA HIS A 345 -5.34 -4.12 16.19
C HIS A 345 -5.82 -4.79 17.47
N SER A 346 -5.14 -4.47 18.58
CA SER A 346 -5.53 -4.90 19.92
C SER A 346 -5.94 -3.72 20.80
N ARG A 347 -6.94 -3.98 21.65
CA ARG A 347 -7.41 -3.04 22.68
C ARG A 347 -6.27 -2.70 23.64
N ALA A 348 -6.25 -1.44 24.10
CA ALA A 348 -5.38 -1.00 25.19
C ALA A 348 -6.10 -1.14 26.53
N GLU A 349 -5.41 -1.61 27.56
CA GLU A 349 -5.99 -1.83 28.90
C GLU A 349 -5.44 -0.82 29.93
N THR A 350 -4.19 -0.40 29.76
CA THR A 350 -3.52 0.55 30.67
C THR A 350 -3.36 1.94 30.05
N GLU A 351 -3.07 2.93 30.89
CA GLU A 351 -2.77 4.30 30.45
C GLU A 351 -1.54 4.33 29.53
N GLN A 352 -0.48 3.61 29.91
CA GLN A 352 0.74 3.52 29.10
C GLN A 352 0.48 2.85 27.75
N GLU A 353 -0.27 1.75 27.72
CA GLU A 353 -0.64 1.09 26.46
C GLU A 353 -1.49 1.98 25.57
N THR A 354 -2.37 2.79 26.15
CA THR A 354 -3.21 3.76 25.43
C THR A 354 -2.34 4.79 24.72
N ASP A 355 -1.41 5.41 25.45
CA ASP A 355 -0.51 6.44 24.90
C ASP A 355 0.45 5.83 23.87
N VAL A 356 0.94 4.61 24.09
CA VAL A 356 1.74 3.85 23.13
C VAL A 356 0.92 3.53 21.88
N ASN A 357 -0.34 3.12 22.01
CA ASN A 357 -1.22 2.83 20.87
C ASN A 357 -1.48 4.08 20.02
N ILE A 358 -1.69 5.24 20.66
CA ILE A 358 -1.80 6.53 19.98
C ILE A 358 -0.48 6.85 19.24
N ALA A 359 0.66 6.73 19.91
CA ALA A 359 1.98 6.95 19.30
C ALA A 359 2.27 6.01 18.10
N THR A 360 1.73 4.79 18.12
CA THR A 360 1.96 3.79 17.07
C THR A 360 1.03 3.96 15.88
N SER A 361 -0.27 4.21 16.11
CA SER A 361 -1.31 4.02 15.09
C SER A 361 -2.11 5.27 14.74
N PHE A 362 -2.08 6.33 15.57
CA PHE A 362 -2.94 7.51 15.38
C PHE A 362 -2.76 8.15 14.00
N ILE A 363 -1.52 8.41 13.58
CA ILE A 363 -1.25 9.07 12.30
C ILE A 363 -1.81 8.26 11.12
N GLN A 364 -1.54 6.96 11.08
CA GLN A 364 -1.95 6.10 9.97
C GLN A 364 -3.48 5.96 9.91
N ASN A 365 -4.12 5.87 11.08
CA ASN A 365 -5.57 5.80 11.19
C ASN A 365 -6.23 7.12 10.83
N TYR A 366 -5.65 8.25 11.22
CA TYR A 366 -6.15 9.58 10.87
C TYR A 366 -6.07 9.81 9.35
N ALA A 367 -4.90 9.51 8.76
CA ALA A 367 -4.70 9.67 7.32
C ALA A 367 -5.63 8.79 6.49
N SER A 368 -5.80 7.52 6.86
CA SER A 368 -6.72 6.62 6.16
C SER A 368 -8.19 7.04 6.33
N ALA A 369 -8.59 7.49 7.52
CA ALA A 369 -9.92 8.03 7.77
C ALA A 369 -10.23 9.25 6.92
N TYR A 370 -9.35 10.26 6.97
CA TYR A 370 -9.50 11.50 6.21
C TYR A 370 -9.61 11.20 4.71
N GLN A 371 -8.72 10.35 4.18
CA GLN A 371 -8.70 9.99 2.77
C GLN A 371 -10.01 9.32 2.30
N VAL A 372 -10.55 8.41 3.10
CA VAL A 372 -11.76 7.66 2.74
C VAL A 372 -13.02 8.51 2.93
N LEU A 373 -13.05 9.37 3.94
CA LEU A 373 -14.14 10.33 4.14
C LEU A 373 -14.16 11.41 3.07
N ASP A 374 -12.98 11.89 2.63
CA ASP A 374 -12.86 12.81 1.50
C ASP A 374 -13.37 12.16 0.21
N GLU A 375 -13.01 10.89 -0.04
CA GLU A 375 -13.60 10.16 -1.16
C GLU A 375 -15.12 10.04 -1.04
N LEU A 376 -15.66 9.69 0.13
CA LEU A 376 -17.11 9.63 0.34
C LEU A 376 -17.78 10.97 0.02
N ARG A 377 -17.26 12.06 0.59
CA ARG A 377 -17.75 13.42 0.35
C ARG A 377 -17.73 13.78 -1.14
N ASN A 378 -16.65 13.43 -1.84
CA ASN A 378 -16.53 13.68 -3.28
C ASN A 378 -17.50 12.83 -4.12
N ARG A 379 -17.79 11.60 -3.70
CA ARG A 379 -18.74 10.69 -4.36
C ARG A 379 -20.19 11.15 -4.19
N VAL A 380 -20.56 11.58 -2.98
CA VAL A 380 -21.90 12.09 -2.66
C VAL A 380 -22.10 13.51 -3.20
N GLY A 381 -21.02 14.30 -3.24
CA GLY A 381 -21.00 15.72 -3.59
C GLY A 381 -20.93 16.58 -2.32
N ALA A 382 -20.01 17.55 -2.32
CA ALA A 382 -19.72 18.39 -1.15
C ALA A 382 -20.96 19.12 -0.60
N ASP A 383 -21.86 19.56 -1.47
CA ASP A 383 -23.09 20.27 -1.07
C ASP A 383 -24.14 19.35 -0.44
N LYS A 384 -24.10 18.05 -0.77
CA LYS A 384 -25.07 17.04 -0.31
C LYS A 384 -24.57 16.28 0.91
N PHE A 385 -23.26 16.18 1.09
CA PHE A 385 -22.65 15.45 2.20
C PHE A 385 -22.67 16.29 3.49
N ASN A 386 -23.75 16.17 4.26
CA ASN A 386 -23.92 16.86 5.55
C ASN A 386 -24.62 15.95 6.59
N PRO A 387 -23.94 14.90 7.09
CA PRO A 387 -24.56 13.94 8.00
C PRO A 387 -24.95 14.61 9.33
N LYS A 388 -26.18 14.38 9.80
CA LYS A 388 -26.70 14.96 11.05
C LYS A 388 -26.51 14.05 12.25
N LYS A 389 -26.53 12.74 12.03
CA LYS A 389 -26.24 11.75 13.06
C LYS A 389 -25.00 10.95 12.67
N VAL A 390 -23.92 11.12 13.43
CA VAL A 390 -22.63 10.49 13.16
C VAL A 390 -22.22 9.58 14.30
N LEU A 391 -21.78 8.37 13.95
CA LEU A 391 -21.16 7.41 14.86
C LEU A 391 -19.74 7.10 14.40
N ASP A 392 -18.76 7.34 15.27
CA ASP A 392 -17.41 6.80 15.14
C ASP A 392 -17.24 5.59 16.07
N PHE A 393 -16.74 4.47 15.55
CA PHE A 393 -16.58 3.21 16.27
C PHE A 393 -15.20 2.62 16.00
N GLY A 394 -14.31 2.67 17.00
CA GLY A 394 -12.91 2.30 16.80
C GLY A 394 -12.14 1.98 18.08
N TYR A 395 -10.91 1.49 17.89
CA TYR A 395 -9.93 1.26 18.97
C TYR A 395 -9.16 2.53 19.37
N GLY A 396 -9.29 3.60 18.59
CA GLY A 396 -8.59 4.85 18.78
C GLY A 396 -9.35 5.87 19.63
N PRO A 397 -8.78 7.06 19.81
CA PRO A 397 -9.38 8.16 20.57
C PRO A 397 -10.47 8.91 19.79
N GLY A 398 -11.30 8.22 19.00
CA GLY A 398 -12.26 8.85 18.10
C GLY A 398 -11.63 9.40 16.81
N THR A 399 -10.65 8.69 16.25
CA THR A 399 -9.87 9.13 15.08
C THR A 399 -10.73 9.37 13.83
N GLY A 400 -11.81 8.62 13.64
CA GLY A 400 -12.75 8.84 12.56
C GLY A 400 -13.50 10.16 12.71
N MET A 401 -13.96 10.47 13.93
CA MET A 401 -14.63 11.74 14.24
C MET A 401 -13.67 12.93 14.10
N LEU A 402 -12.44 12.81 14.60
CA LEU A 402 -11.40 13.84 14.45
C LEU A 402 -11.17 14.18 12.98
N ALA A 403 -10.99 13.16 12.12
CA ALA A 403 -10.79 13.36 10.69
C ALA A 403 -12.02 13.93 9.98
N LEU A 404 -13.22 13.52 10.37
CA LEU A 404 -14.47 14.07 9.84
C LEU A 404 -14.63 15.55 10.20
N ASN A 405 -14.37 15.91 11.45
CA ASN A 405 -14.42 17.27 11.95
C ASN A 405 -13.50 18.20 11.12
N GLU A 406 -12.26 17.78 10.83
CA GLU A 406 -11.34 18.54 9.99
C GLU A 406 -11.82 18.64 8.52
N LEU A 407 -12.36 17.55 7.97
CA LEU A 407 -12.86 17.53 6.60
C LEU A 407 -14.08 18.44 6.40
N MET A 408 -14.96 18.52 7.40
CA MET A 408 -16.21 19.27 7.35
C MET A 408 -16.03 20.75 7.77
N GLY A 409 -14.95 21.08 8.47
CA GLY A 409 -14.63 22.43 8.91
C GLY A 409 -15.29 22.86 10.22
N ASP A 410 -15.01 24.10 10.61
CA ASP A 410 -15.38 24.65 11.92
C ASP A 410 -16.89 24.84 12.10
N ASP A 411 -17.64 25.05 11.01
CA ASP A 411 -19.10 25.21 11.02
C ASP A 411 -19.87 23.88 11.13
N PHE A 412 -19.16 22.75 11.13
CA PHE A 412 -19.80 21.45 11.14
C PHE A 412 -20.50 21.16 12.47
N ASN A 413 -21.83 21.23 12.47
CA ASN A 413 -22.63 21.13 13.68
C ASN A 413 -23.72 20.04 13.60
N PRO A 414 -23.35 18.74 13.59
CA PRO A 414 -24.32 17.64 13.55
C PRO A 414 -25.14 17.53 14.85
N ASP A 415 -26.33 16.94 14.77
CA ASP A 415 -27.25 16.79 15.91
C ASP A 415 -26.75 15.76 16.92
N VAL A 416 -26.22 14.64 16.41
CA VAL A 416 -25.66 13.54 17.20
C VAL A 416 -24.21 13.28 16.77
N LYS A 417 -23.30 13.36 17.74
CA LYS A 417 -21.88 13.00 17.60
C LYS A 417 -21.55 11.94 18.63
N ASP A 418 -21.60 10.69 18.23
CA ASP A 418 -21.33 9.55 19.11
C ASP A 418 -19.97 8.95 18.78
N VAL A 419 -19.12 8.80 19.81
CA VAL A 419 -17.78 8.23 19.68
C VAL A 419 -17.67 7.02 20.61
N VAL A 420 -17.68 5.82 20.03
CA VAL A 420 -17.57 4.58 20.78
C VAL A 420 -16.11 4.14 20.85
N VAL A 421 -15.53 4.29 22.03
CA VAL A 421 -14.19 3.84 22.38
C VAL A 421 -14.34 2.56 23.18
N ASN A 422 -13.94 1.41 22.63
CA ASN A 422 -14.27 0.08 23.16
C ASN A 422 -13.75 -0.19 24.59
N GLY A 423 -14.48 0.28 25.61
CA GLY A 423 -14.31 -0.04 27.04
C GLY A 423 -13.02 0.46 27.71
N CYS A 424 -12.19 1.28 27.04
CA CYS A 424 -10.92 1.73 27.59
C CYS A 424 -11.06 3.12 28.20
N TYR A 425 -11.23 3.20 29.52
CA TYR A 425 -11.35 4.46 30.26
C TYR A 425 -10.22 5.46 29.94
N TYR A 426 -8.98 4.99 29.79
CA TYR A 426 -7.85 5.86 29.44
C TYR A 426 -7.98 6.41 28.02
N MET A 427 -8.41 5.59 27.07
CA MET A 427 -8.64 6.03 25.69
C MET A 427 -9.81 7.00 25.59
N GLU A 428 -10.87 6.85 26.40
CA GLU A 428 -11.95 7.84 26.50
C GLU A 428 -11.42 9.21 26.95
N ARG A 429 -10.53 9.24 27.94
CA ARG A 429 -9.87 10.48 28.37
C ARG A 429 -9.04 11.10 27.25
N ARG A 430 -8.30 10.30 26.49
CA ARG A 430 -7.51 10.80 25.36
C ARG A 430 -8.40 11.32 24.23
N ALA A 431 -9.49 10.63 23.92
CA ALA A 431 -10.49 11.10 22.96
C ALA A 431 -11.01 12.49 23.35
N LYS A 432 -11.37 12.68 24.62
CA LYS A 432 -11.86 13.96 25.12
C LYS A 432 -10.84 15.09 24.99
N ILE A 433 -9.57 14.81 25.28
CA ILE A 433 -8.48 15.79 25.12
C ILE A 433 -8.29 16.17 23.66
N LEU A 434 -8.30 15.21 22.73
CA LEU A 434 -8.06 15.49 21.31
C LEU A 434 -9.24 16.19 20.65
N LEU A 435 -10.47 15.73 20.88
CA LEU A 435 -11.67 16.34 20.32
C LEU A 435 -11.82 17.79 20.80
N SER A 436 -11.48 18.08 22.07
CA SER A 436 -11.55 19.44 22.62
C SER A 436 -10.65 20.47 21.93
N ARG A 437 -9.77 20.05 21.01
CA ARG A 437 -8.92 20.94 20.20
C ARG A 437 -9.57 21.41 18.91
N GLN A 438 -10.81 21.03 18.64
CA GLN A 438 -11.53 21.40 17.43
C GLN A 438 -12.68 22.35 17.78
N VAL A 439 -12.80 23.45 17.02
CA VAL A 439 -13.83 24.49 17.23
C VAL A 439 -15.24 23.90 17.24
N ASN A 440 -15.49 22.97 16.32
CA ASN A 440 -16.81 22.37 16.13
C ASN A 440 -17.31 21.48 17.29
N GLU A 441 -16.50 21.26 18.33
CA GLU A 441 -16.92 20.58 19.55
C GLU A 441 -17.62 21.51 20.57
N TYR A 442 -17.57 22.82 20.36
CA TYR A 442 -18.15 23.82 21.29
C TYR A 442 -19.46 24.43 20.80
N HIS A 443 -19.91 24.08 19.59
CA HIS A 443 -21.21 24.52 19.09
C HIS A 443 -22.37 24.00 19.94
N PRO A 444 -23.46 24.77 20.09
CA PRO A 444 -24.63 24.34 20.84
C PRO A 444 -25.27 23.11 20.21
N ARG A 445 -25.92 22.29 21.06
CA ARG A 445 -26.78 21.22 20.59
C ARG A 445 -28.08 21.82 20.04
N PRO A 446 -28.60 21.31 18.91
CA PRO A 446 -29.88 21.75 18.37
C PRO A 446 -30.97 21.67 19.46
N GLY A 447 -31.70 22.76 19.65
CA GLY A 447 -32.77 22.86 20.66
C GLY A 447 -32.31 23.27 22.07
N GLN A 448 -31.01 23.45 22.33
CA GLN A 448 -30.48 23.99 23.60
C GLN A 448 -30.09 25.47 23.54
N GLU A 449 -30.36 26.15 22.42
CA GLU A 449 -30.00 27.56 22.15
C GLU A 449 -30.52 28.53 23.23
N GLY A 450 -31.58 28.18 23.98
CA GLY A 450 -32.16 29.02 25.05
C GLY A 450 -31.95 28.53 26.50
N THR A 451 -31.33 27.36 26.74
CA THR A 451 -31.23 26.79 28.11
C THR A 451 -30.01 27.25 28.91
N LEU A 452 -28.96 27.78 28.25
CA LEU A 452 -27.78 28.31 28.96
C LEU A 452 -28.10 29.55 29.81
N GLU A 453 -29.17 30.28 29.51
CA GLU A 453 -29.62 31.43 30.33
C GLU A 453 -30.24 31.00 31.68
N SER A 454 -30.71 29.76 31.80
CA SER A 454 -31.51 29.31 32.96
C SER A 454 -30.70 28.61 34.07
N GLN A 455 -29.47 28.16 33.80
CA GLN A 455 -28.65 27.42 34.76
C GLN A 455 -27.62 28.30 35.51
N LEU A 456 -27.55 29.60 35.21
CA LEU A 456 -26.63 30.55 35.86
C LEU A 456 -27.25 31.28 37.07
N ASN A 457 -28.52 31.04 37.41
CA ASN A 457 -29.20 31.82 38.45
C ASN A 457 -29.19 31.22 39.86
N ASP A 458 -28.56 30.05 40.11
CA ASP A 458 -28.73 29.37 41.41
C ASP A 458 -27.45 29.02 42.20
N THR A 459 -26.27 29.49 41.81
CA THR A 459 -25.09 29.41 42.68
C THR A 459 -24.19 30.64 42.60
N THR A 460 -24.40 31.55 43.55
CA THR A 460 -23.41 32.43 44.21
C THR A 460 -22.37 33.16 43.34
N ASN A 461 -22.61 34.47 43.21
CA ASN A 461 -21.67 35.59 43.03
C ASN A 461 -20.18 35.27 43.22
N GLU A 462 -19.45 35.22 42.11
CA GLU A 462 -18.11 35.81 41.85
C GLU A 462 -17.49 35.10 40.62
N ILE A 463 -17.95 35.44 39.41
CA ILE A 463 -17.16 35.46 38.17
C ILE A 463 -17.96 36.35 37.22
N GLN A 464 -17.38 37.48 36.82
CA GLN A 464 -17.94 38.38 35.83
C GLN A 464 -18.11 37.65 34.50
N SER A 465 -19.30 37.81 33.94
CA SER A 465 -19.79 37.28 32.68
C SER A 465 -18.81 37.46 31.52
N THR A 466 -18.25 36.37 31.01
CA THR A 466 -18.01 36.20 29.57
C THR A 466 -19.23 35.47 29.02
N ARG A 467 -19.77 35.93 27.88
CA ARG A 467 -20.62 35.08 27.04
C ARG A 467 -19.86 33.76 26.82
N ALA A 468 -20.54 32.61 26.82
CA ALA A 468 -19.92 31.38 26.34
C ALA A 468 -19.79 31.47 24.82
N ASP A 469 -18.90 32.34 24.36
CA ASP A 469 -18.58 32.51 22.96
C ASP A 469 -17.89 31.22 22.49
N VAL A 470 -18.33 30.67 21.35
CA VAL A 470 -17.65 29.54 20.70
C VAL A 470 -16.21 30.01 20.44
N PRO A 471 -15.19 29.30 20.95
CA PRO A 471 -13.82 29.73 20.78
C PRO A 471 -13.48 29.77 19.29
N THR A 472 -12.89 30.86 18.85
CA THR A 472 -12.36 30.98 17.49
C THR A 472 -11.18 30.04 17.30
N LYS A 473 -10.89 29.70 16.04
CA LYS A 473 -9.70 28.89 15.70
C LYS A 473 -8.43 29.55 16.22
N ASP A 474 -8.32 30.88 16.05
CA ASP A 474 -7.21 31.67 16.55
C ASP A 474 -7.11 31.63 18.08
N GLU A 475 -8.21 31.55 18.84
CA GLU A 475 -8.15 31.41 20.31
C GLU A 475 -7.63 30.03 20.74
N LEU A 476 -8.05 28.96 20.05
CA LEU A 476 -7.52 27.61 20.32
C LEU A 476 -6.06 27.45 19.88
N GLU A 477 -5.62 28.25 18.90
CA GLU A 477 -4.24 28.33 18.41
C GLU A 477 -3.38 29.38 19.15
N ALA A 478 -3.97 30.40 19.79
CA ALA A 478 -3.27 31.45 20.53
C ALA A 478 -2.88 31.02 21.95
N ASP A 479 -3.66 30.12 22.58
CA ASP A 479 -3.25 29.32 23.75
C ASP A 479 -1.93 28.54 23.52
N VAL A 480 -1.44 28.55 22.29
CA VAL A 480 -0.36 27.73 21.76
C VAL A 480 0.78 28.60 21.14
N GLU A 481 0.63 29.93 21.04
CA GLU A 481 1.59 30.87 20.40
C GLU A 481 2.07 32.04 21.29
N GLU A 482 1.57 32.23 22.51
CA GLU A 482 2.12 33.29 23.40
C GLU A 482 3.59 33.00 23.79
N GLU A 483 4.52 33.70 23.13
CA GLU A 483 5.95 33.73 23.46
C GLU A 483 6.16 34.19 24.91
N GLY A 484 6.21 33.23 25.84
CA GLY A 484 6.52 33.49 27.25
C GLY A 484 5.86 32.56 28.27
N ASN A 485 4.85 31.79 27.88
CA ASN A 485 4.26 30.76 28.74
C ASN A 485 4.77 29.38 28.29
N ASP A 486 5.41 28.62 29.19
CA ASP A 486 5.77 27.23 28.91
C ASP A 486 4.48 26.44 28.65
N ASP A 487 4.27 25.97 27.41
CA ASP A 487 3.18 25.05 27.03
C ASP A 487 2.97 24.01 28.14
N PHE A 488 1.78 23.92 28.72
CA PHE A 488 1.54 23.02 29.85
C PHE A 488 1.84 21.55 29.47
N ILE A 489 2.92 21.02 30.05
CA ILE A 489 3.31 19.61 29.93
C ILE A 489 2.81 18.87 31.16
N GLY A 490 1.86 17.97 30.96
CA GLY A 490 1.31 17.17 32.05
C GLY A 490 -0.11 16.67 31.81
N GLN A 491 -0.64 16.01 32.84
CA GLN A 491 -1.99 15.45 32.81
C GLN A 491 -3.05 16.55 32.84
N VAL A 492 -4.08 16.37 32.01
CA VAL A 492 -5.23 17.28 31.94
C VAL A 492 -6.41 16.71 32.73
N LYS A 493 -7.09 17.59 33.47
CA LYS A 493 -8.35 17.27 34.17
C LYS A 493 -9.49 17.15 33.16
N THR A 494 -9.68 15.95 32.62
CA THR A 494 -10.69 15.67 31.59
C THR A 494 -12.14 15.85 32.07
N ARG A 495 -12.38 15.98 33.38
CA ARG A 495 -13.72 16.27 33.93
C ARG A 495 -14.18 17.69 33.58
N ASP A 496 -13.24 18.62 33.48
CA ASP A 496 -13.51 20.04 33.30
C ASP A 496 -13.69 20.41 31.81
N ILE A 497 -13.25 19.52 30.91
CA ILE A 497 -13.45 19.64 29.47
C ILE A 497 -14.92 19.38 29.15
N HIS A 498 -15.56 20.26 28.38
CA HIS A 498 -16.93 20.06 27.89
C HIS A 498 -16.90 20.10 26.37
N ILE A 499 -17.35 19.03 25.73
CA ILE A 499 -17.39 18.88 24.26
C ILE A 499 -18.74 18.33 23.84
N LYS A 500 -19.13 18.59 22.60
CA LYS A 500 -20.38 18.12 22.01
C LYS A 500 -20.41 16.61 21.85
N SER A 501 -19.31 16.02 21.37
CA SER A 501 -19.15 14.59 21.17
C SER A 501 -19.39 13.77 22.44
N VAL A 502 -20.28 12.78 22.34
CA VAL A 502 -20.61 11.86 23.42
C VAL A 502 -19.72 10.63 23.30
N ILE A 503 -18.74 10.54 24.20
CA ILE A 503 -17.82 9.41 24.29
C ILE A 503 -18.50 8.29 25.07
N MET A 504 -18.50 7.08 24.50
CA MET A 504 -19.21 5.92 25.03
C MET A 504 -18.34 4.66 25.01
N ASN A 505 -18.62 3.76 25.94
CA ASN A 505 -17.98 2.44 26.00
C ASN A 505 -18.72 1.36 25.20
N LYS A 506 -19.97 1.60 24.82
CA LYS A 506 -20.84 0.65 24.10
C LYS A 506 -21.72 1.39 23.10
N LEU A 507 -22.14 0.68 22.06
CA LEU A 507 -23.12 1.18 21.08
C LEU A 507 -24.48 1.43 21.76
N ARG A 508 -25.18 2.49 21.34
CA ARG A 508 -26.58 2.75 21.72
C ARG A 508 -27.52 1.64 21.24
N SER A 509 -28.79 1.69 21.66
CA SER A 509 -29.83 0.78 21.15
C SER A 509 -29.81 0.70 19.61
N PRO A 510 -30.08 -0.47 19.00
CA PRO A 510 -30.26 -0.59 17.56
C PRO A 510 -31.32 0.36 16.96
N ASP A 511 -32.22 0.91 17.78
CA ASP A 511 -33.22 1.89 17.35
C ASP A 511 -32.61 3.25 16.99
N GLU A 512 -31.46 3.59 17.60
CA GLU A 512 -30.73 4.81 17.22
C GLU A 512 -30.05 4.58 15.87
N LYS A 513 -30.46 5.38 14.88
CA LYS A 513 -29.94 5.33 13.51
C LYS A 513 -29.01 6.50 13.23
N TYR A 514 -28.04 6.28 12.35
CA TYR A 514 -27.02 7.25 11.96
C TYR A 514 -26.98 7.40 10.44
N ASP A 515 -26.70 8.62 10.00
CA ASP A 515 -26.48 8.99 8.60
C ASP A 515 -25.06 8.64 8.15
N LEU A 516 -24.12 8.60 9.09
CA LEU A 516 -22.75 8.19 8.86
C LEU A 516 -22.25 7.32 10.01
N ILE A 517 -21.80 6.11 9.69
CA ILE A 517 -21.09 5.23 10.62
C ILE A 517 -19.66 5.03 10.10
N ILE A 518 -18.68 5.35 10.94
CA ILE A 518 -17.24 5.14 10.67
C ILE A 518 -16.77 4.01 11.59
N ALA A 519 -16.42 2.86 11.02
CA ALA A 519 -15.96 1.68 11.74
C ALA A 519 -14.48 1.39 11.44
N GLN A 520 -13.62 1.55 12.44
CA GLN A 520 -12.16 1.42 12.29
C GLN A 520 -11.61 0.22 13.07
N HIS A 521 -11.10 -0.77 12.34
CA HIS A 521 -10.45 -1.96 12.90
C HIS A 521 -11.35 -2.71 13.90
N GLN A 522 -12.67 -2.74 13.64
CA GLN A 522 -13.66 -3.27 14.60
C GLN A 522 -14.36 -4.56 14.16
N LEU A 523 -14.24 -4.96 12.90
CA LEU A 523 -15.00 -6.12 12.43
C LEU A 523 -14.37 -7.45 12.85
N LEU A 524 -13.05 -7.49 13.05
CA LEU A 524 -12.32 -8.66 13.49
C LEU A 524 -11.32 -8.29 14.59
N HIS A 525 -11.39 -8.99 15.72
CA HIS A 525 -10.52 -8.80 16.88
C HIS A 525 -9.61 -10.01 17.10
N ASP A 526 -10.05 -11.19 16.66
CA ASP A 526 -9.27 -12.42 16.73
C ASP A 526 -9.55 -13.28 15.49
N MET A 527 -8.44 -13.71 14.87
CA MET A 527 -8.42 -14.53 13.66
C MET A 527 -9.19 -15.83 13.80
N SER A 528 -9.24 -16.43 14.99
CA SER A 528 -9.97 -17.69 15.23
C SER A 528 -11.49 -17.55 15.04
N PHE A 529 -12.04 -16.33 15.12
CA PHE A 529 -13.46 -16.07 14.88
C PHE A 529 -13.77 -15.57 13.47
N PHE A 530 -12.78 -15.49 12.58
CA PHE A 530 -13.04 -15.19 11.17
C PHE A 530 -13.71 -16.39 10.50
N PRO A 531 -14.75 -16.20 9.66
CA PRO A 531 -15.37 -14.93 9.25
C PRO A 531 -16.57 -14.51 10.14
N HIS A 532 -16.94 -15.30 11.14
CA HIS A 532 -18.18 -15.12 11.90
C HIS A 532 -18.26 -13.80 12.69
N GLN A 533 -17.14 -13.35 13.28
CA GLN A 533 -17.12 -12.08 14.01
C GLN A 533 -17.38 -10.89 13.08
N VAL A 534 -16.86 -10.94 11.84
CA VAL A 534 -17.12 -9.92 10.80
C VAL A 534 -18.61 -9.83 10.51
N ASP A 535 -19.26 -10.97 10.26
CA ASP A 535 -20.71 -11.03 9.99
C ASP A 535 -21.53 -10.43 11.14
N GLN A 536 -21.21 -10.80 12.38
CA GLN A 536 -21.94 -10.36 13.58
C GLN A 536 -21.80 -8.86 13.81
N LYS A 537 -20.56 -8.33 13.77
CA LYS A 537 -20.28 -6.91 13.98
C LYS A 537 -20.89 -6.07 12.87
N LEU A 538 -20.85 -6.55 11.64
CA LEU A 538 -21.46 -5.88 10.50
C LEU A 538 -22.98 -5.77 10.65
N ASP A 539 -23.68 -6.83 11.06
CA ASP A 539 -25.13 -6.79 11.30
C ASP A 539 -25.51 -5.76 12.38
N MET A 540 -24.68 -5.63 13.42
CA MET A 540 -24.88 -4.57 14.44
C MET A 540 -24.82 -3.16 13.83
N LEU A 541 -23.90 -2.90 12.91
CA LEU A 541 -23.73 -1.58 12.30
C LEU A 541 -24.79 -1.30 11.23
N VAL A 542 -25.05 -2.26 10.33
CA VAL A 542 -26.04 -2.11 9.24
C VAL A 542 -27.44 -1.83 9.80
N LYS A 543 -27.82 -2.47 10.93
CA LYS A 543 -29.10 -2.19 11.60
C LYS A 543 -29.25 -0.74 12.02
N ARG A 544 -28.16 -0.01 12.23
CA ARG A 544 -28.15 1.38 12.69
C ARG A 544 -27.99 2.39 11.55
N LEU A 545 -28.03 1.98 10.28
CA LEU A 545 -27.98 2.91 9.15
C LEU A 545 -29.37 3.51 8.86
N THR A 546 -29.47 4.84 8.72
CA THR A 546 -30.66 5.48 8.14
C THR A 546 -30.77 5.19 6.64
N PRO A 547 -31.98 5.21 6.03
CA PRO A 547 -32.10 5.27 4.57
C PRO A 547 -31.34 6.48 4.01
N GLY A 548 -30.52 6.29 2.98
CA GLY A 548 -29.58 7.29 2.48
C GLY A 548 -28.30 7.44 3.32
N GLY A 549 -28.20 6.70 4.42
CA GLY A 549 -27.04 6.69 5.31
C GLY A 549 -25.88 5.87 4.75
N HIS A 550 -24.68 6.18 5.24
CA HIS A 550 -23.41 5.65 4.76
C HIS A 550 -22.67 4.89 5.86
N LEU A 551 -22.13 3.72 5.52
CA LEU A 551 -21.24 2.94 6.36
C LEU A 551 -19.84 2.93 5.74
N VAL A 552 -18.87 3.44 6.49
CA VAL A 552 -17.45 3.39 6.16
C VAL A 552 -16.78 2.37 7.06
N VAL A 553 -16.16 1.35 6.47
CA VAL A 553 -15.33 0.37 7.16
C VAL A 553 -13.88 0.58 6.75
N LEU A 554 -12.99 0.67 7.74
CA LEU A 554 -11.56 0.91 7.58
C LEU A 554 -10.78 -0.18 8.31
N GLU A 555 -9.90 -0.84 7.59
CA GLU A 555 -8.99 -1.87 8.10
C GLU A 555 -7.57 -1.58 7.63
N ARG A 556 -6.58 -2.25 8.24
CA ARG A 556 -5.17 -2.13 7.82
C ARG A 556 -5.01 -2.62 6.38
N GLY A 557 -4.13 -1.97 5.62
CA GLY A 557 -3.75 -2.38 4.26
C GLY A 557 -2.80 -3.57 4.25
N ASN A 558 -3.21 -4.66 4.90
CA ASN A 558 -2.53 -5.94 4.93
C ASN A 558 -3.51 -7.04 4.45
N PRO A 559 -3.02 -8.26 4.19
CA PRO A 559 -3.88 -9.31 3.64
C PRO A 559 -5.09 -9.64 4.52
N THR A 560 -4.91 -9.64 5.85
CA THR A 560 -6.00 -9.88 6.81
C THR A 560 -7.08 -8.81 6.73
N GLY A 561 -6.71 -7.52 6.76
CA GLY A 561 -7.64 -6.40 6.65
C GLY A 561 -8.37 -6.38 5.31
N ALA A 562 -7.68 -6.68 4.22
CA ALA A 562 -8.30 -6.82 2.90
C ALA A 562 -9.34 -7.96 2.85
N GLU A 563 -9.07 -9.09 3.48
CA GLU A 563 -10.04 -10.20 3.59
C GLU A 563 -11.22 -9.88 4.51
N VAL A 564 -11.02 -9.11 5.59
CA VAL A 564 -12.12 -8.59 6.43
C VAL A 564 -13.06 -7.70 5.60
N ILE A 565 -12.49 -6.77 4.84
CA ILE A 565 -13.23 -5.89 3.92
C ILE A 565 -13.95 -6.69 2.84
N ALA A 566 -13.26 -7.65 2.22
CA ALA A 566 -13.84 -8.50 1.19
C ALA A 566 -14.99 -9.35 1.76
N ARG A 567 -14.85 -9.87 2.98
CA ARG A 567 -15.93 -10.61 3.67
C ARG A 567 -17.12 -9.71 3.95
N ALA A 568 -16.90 -8.50 4.48
CA ALA A 568 -17.98 -7.55 4.71
C ALA A 568 -18.74 -7.24 3.40
N ARG A 569 -18.02 -6.99 2.31
CA ARG A 569 -18.60 -6.80 0.97
C ARG A 569 -19.40 -8.02 0.51
N GLN A 570 -18.88 -9.24 0.70
CA GLN A 570 -19.57 -10.48 0.34
C GLN A 570 -20.89 -10.60 1.09
N VAL A 571 -20.91 -10.34 2.40
CA VAL A 571 -22.14 -10.43 3.22
C VAL A 571 -23.17 -9.39 2.79
N ILE A 572 -22.73 -8.19 2.41
CA ILE A 572 -23.59 -7.09 1.96
C ILE A 572 -24.25 -7.40 0.62
N LEU A 573 -23.46 -7.87 -0.35
CA LEU A 573 -23.91 -8.01 -1.74
C LEU A 573 -24.42 -9.40 -2.09
N ARG A 574 -23.92 -10.44 -1.41
CA ARG A 574 -24.17 -11.86 -1.72
C ARG A 574 -24.01 -12.17 -3.21
N PRO A 575 -22.85 -11.87 -3.81
CA PRO A 575 -22.62 -12.08 -5.24
C PRO A 575 -22.79 -13.55 -5.66
N GLU A 576 -22.65 -14.50 -4.73
CA GLU A 576 -22.98 -15.92 -4.94
C GLU A 576 -24.43 -16.18 -5.35
N ASN A 577 -25.38 -15.30 -4.98
CA ASN A 577 -26.79 -15.42 -5.33
C ASN A 577 -27.14 -14.72 -6.66
N HIS A 578 -26.15 -14.08 -7.29
CA HIS A 578 -26.34 -13.17 -8.42
C HIS A 578 -25.20 -13.35 -9.43
N GLU A 579 -24.91 -14.59 -9.81
CA GLU A 579 -23.83 -14.90 -10.76
C GLU A 579 -24.06 -14.21 -12.11
N GLY A 580 -23.00 -13.63 -12.68
CA GLY A 580 -23.06 -12.83 -13.92
C GLY A 580 -23.63 -11.41 -13.77
N LYS A 581 -24.34 -11.09 -12.68
CA LYS A 581 -24.94 -9.77 -12.45
C LYS A 581 -24.00 -8.82 -11.72
N VAL A 582 -23.25 -8.03 -12.49
CA VAL A 582 -22.18 -7.16 -11.97
C VAL A 582 -22.59 -5.72 -11.75
N ALA A 583 -23.74 -5.29 -12.27
CA ALA A 583 -24.25 -3.92 -12.14
C ALA A 583 -24.45 -3.48 -10.68
N LYS A 584 -24.21 -2.20 -10.41
CA LYS A 584 -24.25 -1.60 -9.07
C LYS A 584 -25.66 -1.31 -8.54
N ILE A 585 -26.60 -2.20 -8.80
CA ILE A 585 -27.96 -2.12 -8.26
C ILE A 585 -27.92 -2.50 -6.77
N PRO A 586 -28.51 -1.70 -5.84
CA PRO A 586 -28.57 -2.05 -4.43
C PRO A 586 -29.12 -3.47 -4.22
N ARG A 587 -28.52 -4.25 -3.32
CA ARG A 587 -28.87 -5.65 -3.03
C ARG A 587 -29.53 -5.77 -1.66
N LEU A 588 -30.45 -6.72 -1.52
CA LEU A 588 -31.12 -6.99 -0.24
C LEU A 588 -30.11 -7.56 0.76
N TYR A 589 -29.93 -6.86 1.88
CA TYR A 589 -29.09 -7.32 2.97
C TYR A 589 -29.79 -8.45 3.73
N LYS A 590 -29.36 -9.69 3.45
CA LYS A 590 -29.85 -10.87 4.15
C LYS A 590 -29.04 -11.13 5.41
N ARG A 591 -29.69 -11.06 6.57
CA ARG A 591 -29.05 -11.35 7.86
C ARG A 591 -28.56 -12.79 7.86
N SER A 592 -27.25 -12.97 8.07
CA SER A 592 -26.59 -14.29 8.05
C SER A 592 -27.20 -15.28 9.05
N ILE A 593 -27.69 -14.80 10.19
CA ILE A 593 -28.36 -15.61 11.21
C ILE A 593 -29.75 -16.07 10.77
N LEU A 594 -30.52 -15.22 10.08
CA LEU A 594 -31.86 -15.58 9.62
C LEU A 594 -31.83 -16.59 8.48
N GLU A 595 -30.87 -16.48 7.55
CA GLU A 595 -30.68 -17.52 6.53
C GLU A 595 -30.14 -18.82 7.14
N ARG A 596 -29.25 -18.78 8.14
CA ARG A 596 -28.85 -20.01 8.85
C ARG A 596 -30.02 -20.66 9.59
N LYS A 597 -30.90 -19.87 10.21
CA LYS A 597 -32.13 -20.36 10.85
C LYS A 597 -33.10 -20.93 9.81
N LYS A 598 -33.31 -20.24 8.69
CA LYS A 598 -34.18 -20.70 7.59
C LYS A 598 -33.65 -21.97 6.94
N LYS A 599 -32.35 -22.01 6.63
CA LYS A 599 -31.68 -23.18 6.04
C LYS A 599 -31.67 -24.37 7.01
N ARG A 600 -31.43 -24.16 8.30
CA ARG A 600 -31.58 -25.21 9.32
C ARG A 600 -33.03 -25.67 9.48
N ALA A 601 -34.01 -24.77 9.34
CA ALA A 601 -35.42 -25.13 9.40
C ALA A 601 -35.88 -25.90 8.14
N GLU A 602 -35.39 -25.53 6.96
CA GLU A 602 -35.58 -26.24 5.69
C GLU A 602 -34.89 -27.62 5.75
N GLU A 603 -33.63 -27.69 6.18
CA GLU A 603 -32.89 -28.94 6.40
C GLU A 603 -33.57 -29.83 7.45
N ALA A 604 -34.10 -29.26 8.55
CA ALA A 604 -34.84 -30.01 9.56
C ALA A 604 -36.22 -30.49 9.04
N SER A 605 -36.87 -29.69 8.19
CA SER A 605 -38.12 -30.06 7.52
C SER A 605 -37.89 -31.17 6.48
N GLU A 606 -36.81 -31.12 5.72
CA GLU A 606 -36.38 -32.17 4.79
C GLU A 606 -35.98 -33.45 5.53
N LEU A 607 -35.31 -33.33 6.68
CA LEU A 607 -34.96 -34.45 7.54
C LEU A 607 -36.22 -35.10 8.16
N SER A 608 -37.23 -34.31 8.52
CA SER A 608 -38.52 -34.84 9.00
C SER A 608 -39.32 -35.59 7.93
N SER A 609 -39.03 -35.33 6.64
CA SER A 609 -39.65 -36.02 5.50
C SER A 609 -38.91 -37.31 5.09
N SER A 610 -37.71 -37.54 5.65
CA SER A 610 -36.91 -38.74 5.42
C SER A 610 -36.83 -39.56 6.71
N ASN A 611 -37.74 -40.53 6.85
CA ASN A 611 -37.76 -41.49 7.96
C ASN A 611 -36.40 -42.20 8.16
N VAL A 612 -35.58 -41.74 9.11
CA VAL A 612 -34.58 -42.56 9.81
C VAL A 612 -34.38 -42.08 11.25
N ASN A 613 -34.88 -42.88 12.20
CA ASN A 613 -34.59 -43.01 13.65
C ASN A 613 -34.05 -41.79 14.46
N GLU A 614 -34.87 -41.36 15.41
CA GLU A 614 -34.76 -40.17 16.27
C GLU A 614 -33.77 -40.20 17.44
N GLU A 615 -32.86 -41.16 17.62
CA GLU A 615 -32.09 -41.26 18.88
C GLU A 615 -30.61 -40.83 18.83
N GLY A 616 -30.20 -40.00 17.85
CA GLY A 616 -28.77 -39.71 17.64
C GLY A 616 -28.27 -38.26 17.73
N ILE A 617 -29.13 -37.23 17.75
CA ILE A 617 -28.68 -35.86 17.40
C ILE A 617 -29.10 -34.82 18.46
N MET A 618 -28.93 -35.15 19.74
CA MET A 618 -29.10 -34.17 20.83
C MET A 618 -27.99 -34.23 21.89
N GLU A 619 -26.77 -34.59 21.52
CA GLU A 619 -25.59 -34.39 22.36
C GLU A 619 -24.62 -33.45 21.64
N GLY A 620 -24.64 -32.16 22.01
CA GLY A 620 -23.62 -31.21 21.53
C GLY A 620 -24.04 -29.74 21.43
N ILE A 621 -25.20 -29.34 21.95
CA ILE A 621 -25.60 -27.93 21.98
C ILE A 621 -25.54 -27.45 23.43
N GLU A 622 -24.68 -26.47 23.72
CA GLU A 622 -24.63 -25.81 25.02
C GLU A 622 -25.99 -25.14 25.32
N PRO A 623 -26.60 -25.39 26.49
CA PRO A 623 -27.92 -24.87 26.86
C PRO A 623 -28.04 -23.33 26.85
N GLU A 624 -26.93 -22.62 27.03
CA GLU A 624 -26.89 -21.16 27.09
C GLU A 624 -27.22 -20.47 25.75
N LEU A 625 -27.15 -21.18 24.61
CA LEU A 625 -27.50 -20.65 23.28
C LEU A 625 -28.99 -20.73 22.93
N LEU A 626 -29.80 -21.39 23.76
CA LEU A 626 -31.24 -21.62 23.55
C LEU A 626 -32.15 -20.67 24.35
N GLU A 627 -31.63 -19.95 25.35
CA GLU A 627 -32.45 -19.15 26.27
C GLU A 627 -32.80 -17.73 25.77
N GLU A 628 -32.34 -17.29 24.58
CA GLU A 628 -32.46 -15.87 24.19
C GLU A 628 -33.34 -15.55 22.96
N TYR A 629 -34.20 -16.46 22.46
CA TYR A 629 -34.99 -16.15 21.25
C TYR A 629 -36.42 -16.71 21.25
N ASP A 630 -37.39 -15.82 21.50
CA ASP A 630 -38.82 -16.03 21.20
C ASP A 630 -39.00 -16.41 19.72
N ILE A 631 -39.72 -17.50 19.47
CA ILE A 631 -40.06 -17.98 18.13
C ILE A 631 -41.27 -17.16 17.63
N ILE A 632 -41.03 -16.15 16.81
CA ILE A 632 -42.07 -15.37 16.12
C ILE A 632 -42.68 -16.21 14.98
N GLY A 633 -44.01 -16.18 14.82
CA GLY A 633 -44.72 -16.90 13.76
C GLY A 633 -44.33 -16.45 12.35
N THR A 634 -44.38 -17.36 11.37
CA THR A 634 -43.90 -17.14 9.99
C THR A 634 -44.57 -15.98 9.26
N ALA A 635 -45.88 -15.76 9.47
CA ALA A 635 -46.62 -14.66 8.86
C ALA A 635 -46.27 -13.28 9.46
N GLU A 636 -46.07 -13.20 10.78
CA GLU A 636 -45.61 -11.98 11.45
C GLU A 636 -44.14 -11.68 11.11
N ALA A 637 -43.31 -12.72 10.98
CA ALA A 637 -41.94 -12.60 10.48
C ALA A 637 -41.90 -12.09 9.03
N GLU A 638 -42.83 -12.50 8.17
CA GLU A 638 -42.94 -12.03 6.78
C GLU A 638 -43.39 -10.57 6.68
N GLN A 639 -44.37 -10.11 7.48
CA GLN A 639 -44.77 -8.70 7.52
C GLN A 639 -43.69 -7.79 8.13
N ILE A 640 -43.07 -8.18 9.26
CA ILE A 640 -41.92 -7.46 9.84
C ILE A 640 -40.75 -7.44 8.84
N SER A 641 -40.60 -8.48 8.01
CA SER A 641 -39.54 -8.53 6.98
C SER A 641 -39.72 -7.52 5.86
N LYS A 642 -40.95 -7.11 5.51
CA LYS A 642 -41.21 -6.14 4.42
C LYS A 642 -40.92 -4.70 4.86
N ASP A 643 -41.36 -4.30 6.05
CA ASP A 643 -41.12 -2.95 6.60
C ASP A 643 -39.68 -2.72 7.07
N SER A 644 -38.87 -3.78 7.17
CA SER A 644 -37.47 -3.72 7.65
C SER A 644 -36.41 -4.11 6.62
N GLN A 645 -36.77 -4.18 5.33
CA GLN A 645 -35.80 -4.51 4.28
C GLN A 645 -34.72 -3.42 4.17
N ILE A 646 -33.47 -3.84 4.29
CA ILE A 646 -32.31 -2.97 4.09
C ILE A 646 -31.70 -3.35 2.75
N ASN A 647 -31.72 -2.43 1.79
CA ASN A 647 -31.06 -2.59 0.50
C ASN A 647 -29.77 -1.76 0.49
N LEU A 648 -28.64 -2.39 0.17
CA LEU A 648 -27.32 -1.79 0.27
C LEU A 648 -26.60 -1.81 -1.08
N SER A 649 -25.86 -0.76 -1.39
CA SER A 649 -24.95 -0.67 -2.54
C SER A 649 -23.54 -0.34 -2.05
N VAL A 650 -22.53 -0.80 -2.79
CA VAL A 650 -21.13 -0.42 -2.53
C VAL A 650 -20.80 0.82 -3.35
N ILE A 651 -20.42 1.91 -2.70
CA ILE A 651 -19.94 3.12 -3.39
C ILE A 651 -18.49 2.91 -3.84
N ALA A 652 -17.63 2.45 -2.93
CA ALA A 652 -16.20 2.28 -3.11
C ALA A 652 -15.66 1.15 -2.21
N PRO A 653 -14.49 0.55 -2.49
CA PRO A 653 -13.61 0.84 -3.62
C PRO A 653 -14.05 0.21 -4.94
N CYS A 654 -14.86 -0.86 -4.91
CA CYS A 654 -15.18 -1.66 -6.09
C CYS A 654 -16.13 -0.95 -7.09
N SER A 655 -15.88 -1.18 -8.37
CA SER A 655 -16.66 -0.64 -9.50
C SER A 655 -17.80 -1.56 -9.96
N HIS A 656 -18.06 -2.65 -9.24
CA HIS A 656 -19.08 -3.65 -9.56
C HIS A 656 -19.64 -4.30 -8.28
N HIS A 657 -20.78 -4.99 -8.40
CA HIS A 657 -21.39 -5.81 -7.33
C HIS A 657 -21.17 -7.33 -7.48
N GLY A 658 -20.46 -7.77 -8.53
CA GLY A 658 -20.06 -9.19 -8.72
C GLY A 658 -19.08 -9.74 -7.67
N LYS A 659 -18.67 -11.01 -7.82
CA LYS A 659 -17.66 -11.67 -6.96
C LYS A 659 -16.34 -10.90 -7.02
N CYS A 660 -15.67 -10.70 -5.88
CA CYS A 660 -14.40 -9.98 -5.85
C CYS A 660 -13.28 -10.87 -6.42
N PRO A 661 -12.57 -10.47 -7.48
CA PRO A 661 -11.54 -11.30 -8.11
C PRO A 661 -10.26 -11.42 -7.28
N LEU A 662 -10.12 -10.63 -6.21
CA LEU A 662 -8.98 -10.64 -5.29
C LEU A 662 -9.26 -11.35 -3.95
N GLN A 663 -10.46 -11.91 -3.77
CA GLN A 663 -10.88 -12.49 -2.50
C GLN A 663 -10.68 -14.01 -2.45
N HIS A 664 -10.20 -14.51 -1.31
CA HIS A 664 -10.05 -15.95 -1.05
C HIS A 664 -10.78 -16.47 0.18
N LEU A 665 -11.25 -15.60 1.08
CA LEU A 665 -11.92 -15.97 2.34
C LEU A 665 -11.06 -16.80 3.30
N LYS A 666 -9.74 -16.87 3.07
CA LYS A 666 -8.79 -17.54 3.95
C LYS A 666 -7.49 -16.74 4.02
N PRO A 667 -7.35 -15.86 5.03
CA PRO A 667 -6.14 -15.04 5.20
C PRO A 667 -4.84 -15.85 5.36
N GLU A 668 -4.94 -17.13 5.74
CA GLU A 668 -3.80 -18.04 5.86
C GLU A 668 -3.10 -18.31 4.52
N TYR A 669 -3.81 -18.21 3.39
CA TYR A 669 -3.25 -18.48 2.06
C TYR A 669 -2.10 -17.55 1.70
N TYR A 670 -2.11 -16.32 2.20
CA TYR A 670 -1.00 -15.37 2.02
C TYR A 670 0.31 -15.85 2.68
N LYS A 671 0.24 -16.80 3.63
CA LYS A 671 1.40 -17.38 4.32
C LYS A 671 1.94 -18.64 3.60
N TYR A 672 1.34 -19.06 2.48
CA TYR A 672 1.69 -20.29 1.75
C TYR A 672 2.90 -20.13 0.81
N GLY A 673 4.06 -19.80 1.37
CA GLY A 673 5.31 -19.70 0.62
C GLY A 673 5.19 -18.79 -0.61
N ASP A 674 5.72 -19.22 -1.75
CA ASP A 674 5.76 -18.37 -2.95
C ASP A 674 4.40 -18.22 -3.65
N VAL A 675 3.51 -19.23 -3.55
CA VAL A 675 2.13 -19.10 -4.04
C VAL A 675 1.42 -17.99 -3.27
N GLY A 676 1.54 -17.98 -1.94
CA GLY A 676 0.96 -16.95 -1.08
C GLY A 676 1.47 -15.53 -1.37
N LYS A 677 2.76 -15.39 -1.68
CA LYS A 677 3.37 -14.09 -2.04
C LYS A 677 2.87 -13.51 -3.37
N ARG A 678 2.41 -14.37 -4.29
CA ARG A 678 1.87 -13.94 -5.61
C ARG A 678 0.43 -13.45 -5.51
N LEU A 679 -0.30 -13.85 -4.48
CA LEU A 679 -1.68 -13.44 -4.26
C LEU A 679 -1.77 -11.92 -4.08
N GLN A 680 -2.66 -11.31 -4.84
CA GLN A 680 -2.95 -9.89 -4.71
C GLN A 680 -4.04 -9.67 -3.66
N PHE A 681 -4.11 -8.45 -3.11
CA PHE A 681 -5.18 -8.04 -2.23
C PHE A 681 -5.47 -6.56 -2.42
N CYS A 682 -6.71 -6.16 -2.13
CA CYS A 682 -7.13 -4.77 -2.29
C CYS A 682 -6.57 -3.92 -1.15
N SER A 683 -5.58 -3.07 -1.47
CA SER A 683 -4.95 -2.15 -0.52
C SER A 683 -4.63 -0.83 -1.22
N TYR A 684 -4.72 0.25 -0.46
CA TYR A 684 -4.43 1.61 -0.91
C TYR A 684 -3.39 2.24 0.00
N SER A 685 -2.82 3.36 -0.43
CA SER A 685 -1.83 4.08 0.36
C SER A 685 -1.96 5.58 0.19
N ILE A 686 -1.71 6.30 1.28
CA ILE A 686 -1.69 7.77 1.32
C ILE A 686 -0.50 8.24 2.12
N LYS A 687 0.05 9.40 1.74
CA LYS A 687 1.17 10.03 2.45
C LYS A 687 0.62 10.94 3.54
N VAL A 688 1.24 10.89 4.70
CA VAL A 688 0.92 11.75 5.85
C VAL A 688 2.19 12.40 6.37
N ALA A 689 2.17 13.71 6.60
CA ALA A 689 3.30 14.45 7.16
C ALA A 689 3.64 13.93 8.55
N ARG A 690 4.92 13.90 8.90
CA ARG A 690 5.34 13.53 10.25
C ARG A 690 5.17 14.72 11.20
N PRO A 691 4.25 14.67 12.17
CA PRO A 691 4.19 15.68 13.22
C PRO A 691 5.45 15.61 14.09
N LYS A 692 5.72 16.71 14.81
CA LYS A 692 6.89 16.87 15.67
C LYS A 692 7.10 15.72 16.66
N PHE A 693 6.04 15.28 17.33
CA PHE A 693 6.12 14.19 18.32
C PHE A 693 6.60 12.86 17.71
N ILE A 694 6.33 12.62 16.42
CA ILE A 694 6.74 11.41 15.71
C ILE A 694 8.14 11.53 15.16
N MET A 695 8.52 12.70 14.69
CA MET A 695 9.93 12.99 14.40
C MET A 695 10.79 12.72 15.64
N GLU A 696 10.37 13.19 16.82
CA GLU A 696 11.09 12.97 18.09
C GLU A 696 11.08 11.51 18.56
N LEU A 697 9.93 10.84 18.47
CA LEU A 697 9.79 9.42 18.80
C LEU A 697 10.71 8.56 17.93
N LYS A 698 10.80 8.86 16.64
CA LYS A 698 11.64 8.14 15.68
C LYS A 698 13.10 8.59 15.67
N ARG A 699 13.53 9.55 16.49
CA ARG A 699 14.97 9.87 16.63
C ARG A 699 15.75 8.65 17.13
N GLY A 700 16.87 8.34 16.48
CA GLY A 700 17.75 7.22 16.83
C GLY A 700 17.40 5.91 16.12
N ALA A 701 18.24 4.89 16.27
CA ALA A 701 18.19 3.69 15.41
C ALA A 701 16.94 2.83 15.60
N LYS A 702 16.41 2.70 16.84
CA LYS A 702 15.41 1.68 17.19
C LYS A 702 14.11 1.72 16.37
N LEU A 703 13.64 2.92 16.00
CA LEU A 703 12.39 3.09 15.23
C LEU A 703 12.62 3.76 13.86
N ALA A 704 13.82 4.30 13.60
CA ALA A 704 14.13 4.97 12.34
C ALA A 704 14.54 4.00 11.22
N THR A 705 15.11 2.84 11.56
CA THR A 705 15.64 1.89 10.59
C THR A 705 14.82 0.63 10.51
N LYS A 706 14.98 -0.09 9.38
CA LYS A 706 14.50 -1.46 9.27
C LYS A 706 15.16 -2.32 10.36
N TRP A 707 14.37 -3.24 10.90
CA TRP A 707 14.84 -4.21 11.88
C TRP A 707 15.50 -5.41 11.18
N THR A 708 16.36 -6.14 11.90
CA THR A 708 17.07 -7.33 11.38
C THR A 708 16.09 -8.40 10.90
N SER A 709 14.97 -8.53 11.60
CA SER A 709 13.77 -9.23 11.14
C SER A 709 12.53 -8.43 11.53
N SER A 710 11.40 -8.67 10.85
CA SER A 710 10.13 -7.95 11.07
C SER A 710 9.66 -7.91 12.52
N ASN A 711 10.05 -8.90 13.33
CA ASN A 711 9.60 -9.07 14.72
C ASN A 711 10.75 -8.99 15.75
N SER A 712 11.96 -8.59 15.32
CA SER A 712 13.12 -8.53 16.23
C SER A 712 13.13 -7.31 17.15
N GLY A 713 12.59 -6.16 16.70
CA GLY A 713 12.77 -4.89 17.42
C GLY A 713 14.22 -4.37 17.44
N VAL A 714 15.14 -5.02 16.72
CA VAL A 714 16.57 -4.71 16.71
C VAL A 714 16.92 -4.03 15.40
N ALA A 715 17.37 -2.78 15.49
CA ALA A 715 17.84 -2.01 14.36
C ALA A 715 19.07 -2.66 13.70
N ILE A 716 19.12 -2.67 12.37
CA ILE A 716 20.32 -3.09 11.63
C ILE A 716 21.46 -2.11 11.92
N LYS A 717 22.56 -2.60 12.51
CA LYS A 717 23.76 -1.80 12.81
C LYS A 717 24.34 -1.24 11.51
N GLY A 718 24.76 0.03 11.52
CA GLY A 718 25.34 0.70 10.34
C GLY A 718 24.34 1.25 9.32
N MET A 719 23.08 0.77 9.30
CA MET A 719 22.03 1.33 8.45
C MET A 719 21.34 2.57 9.02
N ALA A 720 21.59 2.88 10.29
CA ALA A 720 21.19 4.14 10.87
C ALA A 720 22.09 5.25 10.33
N LYS A 721 21.84 5.72 9.09
CA LYS A 721 22.10 7.12 8.81
C LYS A 721 21.30 7.85 9.88
N ALA A 722 21.97 8.50 10.83
CA ALA A 722 21.32 9.38 11.77
C ALA A 722 20.42 10.28 10.91
N GLY A 723 19.10 10.05 10.97
CA GLY A 723 18.16 10.94 10.30
C GLY A 723 18.50 12.31 10.86
N LYS A 724 19.01 13.21 10.02
CA LYS A 724 19.63 14.47 10.47
C LYS A 724 18.64 15.37 11.21
N GLY A 725 17.37 14.96 11.35
CA GLY A 725 16.29 15.77 11.90
C GLY A 725 16.13 17.08 11.16
N ARG A 726 16.62 17.14 9.90
CA ARG A 726 16.60 18.35 9.09
C ARG A 726 15.20 18.46 8.48
N PRO A 727 14.54 19.62 8.60
CA PRO A 727 13.35 19.91 7.82
C PRO A 727 13.60 19.56 6.34
N ASN A 728 12.65 18.86 5.71
CA ASN A 728 12.64 18.33 4.35
C ASN A 728 13.40 17.01 4.09
N GLY A 729 13.60 16.17 5.12
CA GLY A 729 14.23 14.85 4.99
C GLY A 729 13.23 13.69 4.99
N ASN A 730 12.52 13.41 3.88
CA ASN A 730 11.43 12.42 3.81
C ASN A 730 10.51 12.50 5.05
N ASP A 731 9.98 13.71 5.30
CA ASP A 731 9.16 14.06 6.48
C ASP A 731 7.71 13.57 6.35
N PHE A 732 7.53 12.36 5.83
CA PHE A 732 6.22 11.74 5.68
C PHE A 732 6.27 10.24 6.03
N GLU A 733 5.10 9.69 6.33
CA GLU A 733 4.84 8.27 6.42
C GLU A 733 3.84 7.87 5.34
N THR A 734 3.88 6.60 4.98
CA THR A 734 2.88 6.01 4.09
C THR A 734 1.92 5.19 4.95
N ALA A 735 0.66 5.57 4.97
CA ALA A 735 -0.41 4.82 5.61
C ALA A 735 -1.04 3.87 4.58
N ASN A 736 -0.96 2.56 4.81
CA ASN A 736 -1.59 1.55 3.97
C ASN A 736 -2.92 1.11 4.60
N TYR A 737 -3.99 1.08 3.82
CA TYR A 737 -5.35 0.81 4.31
C TYR A 737 -6.19 0.03 3.28
N SER A 738 -7.14 -0.74 3.79
CA SER A 738 -8.21 -1.37 3.03
C SER A 738 -9.53 -0.81 3.55
N TYR A 739 -10.50 -0.56 2.67
CA TYR A 739 -11.73 0.12 3.07
C TYR A 739 -12.94 -0.34 2.27
N LEU A 740 -14.13 -0.04 2.79
CA LEU A 740 -15.41 -0.26 2.14
C LEU A 740 -16.34 0.90 2.48
N ILE A 741 -16.97 1.48 1.46
CA ILE A 741 -18.00 2.50 1.59
C ILE A 741 -19.30 1.91 1.05
N VAL A 742 -20.33 1.89 1.90
CA VAL A 742 -21.64 1.31 1.60
C VAL A 742 -22.72 2.35 1.85
N GLU A 743 -23.72 2.36 1.00
CA GLU A 743 -24.89 3.22 1.12
C GLU A 743 -26.14 2.36 1.32
N ARG A 744 -27.05 2.80 2.20
CA ARG A 744 -28.40 2.24 2.27
C ARG A 744 -29.31 3.00 1.31
N SER A 745 -29.91 2.26 0.38
CA SER A 745 -30.84 2.81 -0.60
C SER A 745 -32.04 3.49 0.06
N THR A 746 -32.45 4.64 -0.50
CA THR A 746 -33.74 5.30 -0.23
C THR A 746 -34.86 4.79 -1.13
N GLU A 747 -34.51 4.09 -2.22
CA GLU A 747 -35.46 3.55 -3.18
C GLU A 747 -36.35 2.45 -2.59
N ASP A 748 -37.58 2.41 -3.09
CA ASP A 748 -38.57 1.41 -2.69
C ASP A 748 -38.13 -0.02 -3.08
N PRO A 749 -38.25 -1.02 -2.19
CA PRO A 749 -37.81 -2.37 -2.47
C PRO A 749 -38.44 -3.02 -3.72
N GLU A 750 -39.69 -2.68 -4.07
CA GLU A 750 -40.34 -3.23 -5.26
C GLU A 750 -39.73 -2.68 -6.56
N VAL A 751 -39.41 -1.38 -6.59
CA VAL A 751 -38.70 -0.74 -7.71
C VAL A 751 -37.33 -1.39 -7.90
N LEU A 752 -36.59 -1.59 -6.79
CA LEU A 752 -35.30 -2.27 -6.82
C LEU A 752 -35.41 -3.72 -7.31
N SER A 753 -36.47 -4.45 -6.96
CA SER A 753 -36.69 -5.82 -7.47
C SER A 753 -36.83 -5.80 -9.00
N LYS A 754 -37.67 -4.90 -9.53
CA LYS A 754 -37.87 -4.74 -10.97
C LYS A 754 -36.58 -4.36 -11.69
N MET A 755 -35.78 -3.46 -11.11
CA MET A 755 -34.46 -3.10 -11.66
C MET A 755 -33.51 -4.31 -11.73
N ARG A 756 -33.49 -5.17 -10.70
CA ARG A 756 -32.64 -6.37 -10.67
C ARG A 756 -33.11 -7.47 -11.63
N GLU A 757 -34.41 -7.54 -11.88
CA GLU A 757 -35.01 -8.48 -12.83
C GLU A 757 -34.71 -8.04 -14.26
N ALA A 758 -34.79 -6.74 -14.54
CA ALA A 758 -34.44 -6.15 -15.83
C ALA A 758 -32.92 -6.10 -16.12
N ASP A 759 -32.08 -6.37 -15.13
CA ASP A 759 -30.63 -6.46 -15.26
C ASP A 759 -30.22 -7.72 -16.03
N GLU A 760 -30.20 -7.60 -17.35
CA GLU A 760 -29.67 -8.58 -18.32
C GLU A 760 -28.22 -8.25 -18.75
N GLU A 761 -27.62 -7.18 -18.22
CA GLU A 761 -26.37 -6.60 -18.74
C GLU A 761 -25.14 -7.41 -18.29
N THR A 762 -24.66 -8.31 -19.14
CA THR A 762 -23.32 -8.89 -19.00
C THR A 762 -22.29 -7.90 -19.52
N ARG A 763 -21.40 -7.43 -18.64
CA ARG A 763 -20.34 -6.46 -19.00
C ARG A 763 -19.06 -7.20 -19.40
N SER A 764 -18.59 -6.99 -20.62
CA SER A 764 -17.34 -7.58 -21.13
C SER A 764 -16.10 -6.84 -20.62
N THR A 765 -14.93 -7.46 -20.79
CA THR A 765 -13.64 -6.81 -20.56
C THR A 765 -13.51 -5.50 -21.35
N GLY A 766 -12.98 -4.45 -20.73
CA GLY A 766 -12.86 -3.12 -21.34
C GLY A 766 -14.12 -2.27 -21.29
N TYR A 767 -15.17 -2.72 -20.58
CA TYR A 767 -16.41 -1.96 -20.44
C TYR A 767 -16.15 -0.56 -19.87
N GLN A 768 -16.64 0.45 -20.59
CA GLN A 768 -16.52 1.85 -20.19
C GLN A 768 -17.76 2.27 -19.41
N GLY A 769 -17.59 2.53 -18.12
CA GLY A 769 -18.68 2.99 -17.26
C GLY A 769 -19.19 4.37 -17.67
N SER A 770 -20.51 4.51 -17.72
CA SER A 770 -21.19 5.79 -17.95
C SER A 770 -21.29 6.64 -16.67
N SER A 771 -21.34 5.99 -15.51
CA SER A 771 -21.46 6.64 -14.19
C SER A 771 -20.12 6.61 -13.45
N ILE A 772 -19.91 7.56 -12.52
CA ILE A 772 -18.72 7.56 -11.67
C ILE A 772 -18.60 6.30 -10.79
N GLY A 773 -19.74 5.71 -10.43
CA GLY A 773 -19.81 4.47 -9.65
C GLY A 773 -19.31 3.26 -10.45
N ASP A 774 -19.44 3.31 -11.77
CA ASP A 774 -19.05 2.26 -12.73
C ASP A 774 -17.71 2.57 -13.42
N LEU A 775 -16.91 3.53 -12.94
CA LEU A 775 -15.58 3.74 -13.52
C LEU A 775 -14.58 2.73 -12.97
N PRO A 776 -13.71 2.12 -13.82
CA PRO A 776 -12.65 1.23 -13.35
C PRO A 776 -11.69 1.95 -12.40
N ARG A 777 -11.30 1.27 -11.33
CA ARG A 777 -10.36 1.81 -10.33
C ARG A 777 -8.97 1.24 -10.50
N VAL A 778 -7.97 2.10 -10.54
CA VAL A 778 -6.54 1.72 -10.57
C VAL A 778 -6.14 1.05 -9.25
N LEU A 779 -5.65 -0.19 -9.32
CA LEU A 779 -5.30 -1.00 -8.14
C LEU A 779 -3.86 -0.84 -7.68
N GLY A 780 -2.96 -0.40 -8.57
CA GLY A 780 -1.55 -0.25 -8.26
C GLY A 780 -0.90 0.87 -9.07
N PRO A 781 0.39 1.19 -8.82
CA PRO A 781 1.11 2.19 -9.59
C PRO A 781 1.12 1.85 -11.10
N PRO A 782 0.61 2.73 -11.99
CA PRO A 782 0.63 2.48 -13.43
C PRO A 782 2.05 2.43 -14.00
N LEU A 783 2.28 1.55 -14.97
CA LEU A 783 3.53 1.48 -15.73
C LEU A 783 3.50 2.49 -16.88
N LYS A 784 4.40 3.46 -16.81
CA LYS A 784 4.41 4.63 -17.69
C LYS A 784 5.52 4.48 -18.74
N LYS A 785 5.27 3.71 -19.81
CA LYS A 785 6.21 3.51 -20.94
C LYS A 785 6.17 4.69 -21.94
N LYS A 786 7.07 4.71 -22.93
CA LYS A 786 7.07 5.70 -24.02
C LYS A 786 5.89 5.38 -24.95
N GLY A 787 4.96 6.30 -25.13
CA GLY A 787 3.84 6.16 -26.07
C GLY A 787 2.59 5.47 -25.52
N PHE A 788 2.67 4.77 -24.38
CA PHE A 788 1.51 4.19 -23.71
C PHE A 788 1.68 4.03 -22.19
N VAL A 789 0.56 3.87 -21.49
CA VAL A 789 0.48 3.62 -20.05
C VAL A 789 -0.27 2.30 -19.83
N ILE A 790 0.27 1.43 -18.98
CA ILE A 790 -0.40 0.20 -18.56
C ILE A 790 -0.88 0.38 -17.12
N ALA A 791 -2.14 0.06 -16.85
CA ALA A 791 -2.69 0.08 -15.50
C ALA A 791 -3.52 -1.17 -15.23
N ASP A 792 -3.30 -1.78 -14.06
CA ASP A 792 -4.18 -2.82 -13.52
C ASP A 792 -5.36 -2.15 -12.82
N MET A 793 -6.58 -2.51 -13.23
CA MET A 793 -7.81 -1.87 -12.78
C MET A 793 -8.81 -2.91 -12.26
N CYS A 794 -9.52 -2.59 -11.18
CA CYS A 794 -10.76 -3.27 -10.82
C CYS A 794 -11.87 -2.71 -11.69
N ALA A 795 -12.37 -3.52 -12.62
CA ALA A 795 -13.23 -3.07 -13.70
C ALA A 795 -14.72 -3.39 -13.46
N PRO A 796 -15.63 -2.71 -14.18
CA PRO A 796 -17.07 -2.92 -14.04
C PRO A 796 -17.55 -4.30 -14.51
N SER A 797 -16.74 -5.00 -15.31
CA SER A 797 -16.94 -6.39 -15.74
C SER A 797 -16.94 -7.40 -14.58
N GLY A 798 -16.42 -7.01 -13.41
CA GLY A 798 -16.20 -7.92 -12.29
C GLY A 798 -14.80 -8.53 -12.25
N HIS A 799 -13.95 -8.21 -13.23
CA HIS A 799 -12.60 -8.71 -13.36
C HIS A 799 -11.55 -7.68 -12.94
N VAL A 800 -10.34 -8.16 -12.64
CA VAL A 800 -9.14 -7.32 -12.70
C VAL A 800 -8.71 -7.27 -14.14
N GLU A 801 -8.61 -6.08 -14.70
CA GLU A 801 -8.25 -5.87 -16.10
C GLU A 801 -6.94 -5.11 -16.20
N LYS A 802 -6.14 -5.46 -17.20
CA LYS A 802 -4.95 -4.71 -17.59
C LYS A 802 -5.31 -3.85 -18.80
N TRP A 803 -5.28 -2.53 -18.61
CA TRP A 803 -5.65 -1.55 -19.63
C TRP A 803 -4.40 -0.92 -20.25
N TYR A 804 -4.37 -0.85 -21.57
CA TYR A 804 -3.30 -0.23 -22.37
C TYR A 804 -3.80 1.09 -22.94
N ILE A 805 -3.31 2.21 -22.41
CA ILE A 805 -3.74 3.56 -22.81
C ILE A 805 -2.60 4.19 -23.62
N SER A 806 -2.70 4.15 -24.95
CA SER A 806 -1.70 4.68 -25.88
C SER A 806 -2.00 6.11 -26.33
N LYS A 807 -1.01 6.79 -26.91
CA LYS A 807 -1.18 8.07 -27.62
C LYS A 807 -2.21 8.01 -28.75
N SER A 808 -2.40 6.84 -29.37
CA SER A 808 -3.35 6.66 -30.46
C SER A 808 -4.81 6.68 -30.00
N VAL A 809 -5.09 6.44 -28.71
CA VAL A 809 -6.43 6.65 -28.13
C VAL A 809 -6.80 8.14 -28.17
N GLY A 810 -5.79 8.98 -27.91
CA GLY A 810 -5.88 10.42 -28.04
C GLY A 810 -4.81 11.13 -27.20
N LYS A 811 -4.48 12.37 -27.60
CA LYS A 811 -3.41 13.15 -26.95
C LYS A 811 -3.77 13.51 -25.51
N GLN A 812 -5.04 13.82 -25.24
CA GLN A 812 -5.51 14.22 -23.92
C GLN A 812 -5.58 13.02 -22.97
N GLU A 813 -6.11 11.92 -23.45
CA GLU A 813 -6.27 10.63 -22.78
C GLU A 813 -4.90 10.09 -22.35
N TYR A 814 -3.93 10.04 -23.27
CA TYR A 814 -2.58 9.64 -22.94
C TYR A 814 -1.92 10.59 -21.93
N ARG A 815 -2.08 11.91 -22.11
CA ARG A 815 -1.52 12.91 -21.19
C ARG A 815 -2.06 12.76 -19.77
N ASP A 816 -3.35 12.48 -19.63
CA ASP A 816 -3.99 12.28 -18.35
C ASP A 816 -3.70 10.89 -17.77
N ALA A 817 -3.61 9.84 -18.59
CA ALA A 817 -3.17 8.52 -18.18
C ALA A 817 -1.75 8.54 -17.60
N ARG A 818 -0.86 9.38 -18.14
CA ARG A 818 0.49 9.60 -17.60
C ARG A 818 0.47 10.22 -16.19
N LYS A 819 -0.64 10.82 -15.76
CA LYS A 819 -0.83 11.39 -14.41
C LYS A 819 -1.55 10.44 -13.46
N LEU A 820 -2.08 9.31 -13.94
CA LEU A 820 -2.73 8.31 -13.10
C LEU A 820 -1.83 7.84 -11.96
N SER A 821 -2.47 7.61 -10.83
CA SER A 821 -1.91 7.06 -9.61
C SER A 821 -2.84 6.00 -9.02
N MET A 822 -2.32 5.20 -8.08
CA MET A 822 -3.10 4.16 -7.42
C MET A 822 -4.33 4.75 -6.71
N GLY A 823 -5.48 4.11 -6.85
CA GLY A 823 -6.75 4.55 -6.26
C GLY A 823 -7.60 5.44 -7.16
N ASP A 824 -7.03 6.07 -8.19
CA ASP A 824 -7.78 6.89 -9.15
C ASP A 824 -8.81 6.05 -9.92
N LEU A 825 -9.90 6.70 -10.34
CA LEU A 825 -10.83 6.18 -11.32
C LEU A 825 -10.47 6.67 -12.71
N TRP A 826 -10.64 5.78 -13.69
CA TRP A 826 -10.35 6.09 -15.09
C TRP A 826 -11.60 6.08 -15.95
N ALA A 827 -11.79 7.10 -16.78
CA ALA A 827 -13.01 7.27 -17.57
C ALA A 827 -12.77 7.38 -19.09
N LEU A 828 -11.54 7.62 -19.54
CA LEU A 828 -11.29 8.03 -20.92
C LEU A 828 -10.97 6.86 -21.87
N GLY A 829 -11.39 5.64 -21.51
CA GLY A 829 -11.16 4.45 -22.33
C GLY A 829 -9.71 3.98 -22.42
N ALA A 830 -9.46 2.99 -23.27
CA ALA A 830 -8.15 2.40 -23.52
C ALA A 830 -8.06 1.90 -24.97
N LYS A 831 -6.84 1.69 -25.49
CA LYS A 831 -6.60 1.06 -26.80
C LYS A 831 -7.02 -0.41 -26.75
N SER A 832 -6.64 -1.09 -25.68
CA SER A 832 -7.01 -2.47 -25.40
C SER A 832 -7.13 -2.70 -23.89
N ALA A 833 -7.97 -3.66 -23.53
CA ALA A 833 -8.14 -4.14 -22.17
C ALA A 833 -8.19 -5.67 -22.19
N VAL A 834 -7.44 -6.31 -21.30
CA VAL A 834 -7.40 -7.77 -21.17
C VAL A 834 -7.62 -8.18 -19.71
N GLN A 835 -8.19 -9.35 -19.47
CA GLN A 835 -8.28 -9.88 -18.11
C GLN A 835 -6.87 -10.12 -17.56
N SER A 836 -6.60 -9.66 -16.35
CA SER A 836 -5.28 -9.70 -15.74
C SER A 836 -5.01 -11.07 -15.13
N THR A 837 -3.83 -11.64 -15.37
CA THR A 837 -3.36 -12.87 -14.72
C THR A 837 -3.15 -12.73 -13.21
N LYS A 838 -3.23 -11.49 -12.69
CA LYS A 838 -3.15 -11.17 -11.27
C LYS A 838 -4.43 -11.47 -10.49
N GLU A 839 -5.48 -11.96 -11.15
CA GLU A 839 -6.65 -12.46 -10.42
C GLU A 839 -6.29 -13.67 -9.58
N ASN A 840 -6.85 -13.68 -8.38
CA ASN A 840 -6.61 -14.73 -7.41
C ASN A 840 -7.31 -16.05 -7.78
N THR A 841 -8.32 -15.96 -8.66
CA THR A 841 -9.04 -17.11 -9.25
C THR A 841 -8.11 -18.11 -9.93
N PHE A 842 -7.04 -17.65 -10.58
CA PHE A 842 -6.05 -18.51 -11.24
C PHE A 842 -5.20 -19.36 -10.28
N TYR A 843 -5.13 -18.99 -8.99
CA TYR A 843 -4.32 -19.69 -8.00
C TYR A 843 -5.11 -20.67 -7.13
N VAL A 844 -6.44 -20.75 -7.29
CA VAL A 844 -7.32 -21.56 -6.42
C VAL A 844 -6.91 -23.04 -6.39
N GLU A 845 -6.63 -23.64 -7.55
CA GLU A 845 -6.22 -25.04 -7.62
C GLU A 845 -4.85 -25.29 -6.98
N ARG A 846 -3.87 -24.42 -7.24
CA ARG A 846 -2.53 -24.50 -6.64
C ARG A 846 -2.58 -24.34 -5.12
N LEU A 847 -3.45 -23.46 -4.62
CA LEU A 847 -3.69 -23.28 -3.19
C LEU A 847 -4.31 -24.53 -2.57
N ALA A 848 -5.32 -25.14 -3.20
CA ALA A 848 -5.95 -26.37 -2.73
C ALA A 848 -4.94 -27.54 -2.69
N GLN A 849 -4.08 -27.66 -3.71
CA GLN A 849 -2.99 -28.65 -3.72
C GLN A 849 -1.99 -28.41 -2.58
N LYS A 850 -1.61 -27.14 -2.34
CA LYS A 850 -0.70 -26.77 -1.24
C LYS A 850 -1.31 -27.07 0.13
N GLU A 851 -2.58 -26.74 0.33
CA GLU A 851 -3.34 -27.02 1.56
C GLU A 851 -3.38 -28.54 1.83
N LYS A 852 -3.67 -29.34 0.80
CA LYS A 852 -3.63 -30.80 0.89
C LYS A 852 -2.23 -31.32 1.27
N SER A 853 -1.19 -30.81 0.61
CA SER A 853 0.20 -31.15 0.90
C SER A 853 0.60 -30.83 2.34
N LEU A 854 0.24 -29.64 2.84
CA LEU A 854 0.48 -29.24 4.23
C LEU A 854 -0.26 -30.14 5.23
N ARG A 855 -1.53 -30.48 4.93
CA ARG A 855 -2.32 -31.40 5.75
C ARG A 855 -1.70 -32.79 5.81
N ASP A 856 -1.21 -33.32 4.70
CA ASP A 856 -0.59 -34.65 4.66
C ASP A 856 0.79 -34.66 5.32
N LYS A 857 1.56 -33.58 5.20
CA LYS A 857 2.80 -33.37 5.96
C LYS A 857 2.53 -33.33 7.47
N ALA A 858 1.52 -32.57 7.92
CA ALA A 858 1.15 -32.49 9.33
C ALA A 858 0.72 -33.86 9.90
N LYS A 859 -0.04 -34.66 9.14
CA LYS A 859 -0.36 -36.04 9.52
C LYS A 859 0.89 -36.91 9.62
N SER A 860 1.81 -36.80 8.67
CA SER A 860 3.08 -37.55 8.67
C SER A 860 3.95 -37.19 9.88
N ASP A 861 4.10 -35.89 10.17
CA ASP A 861 4.86 -35.38 11.32
C ASP A 861 4.23 -35.81 12.65
N THR A 862 2.89 -35.76 12.76
CA THR A 862 2.15 -36.27 13.93
C THR A 862 2.43 -37.77 14.12
N ASN A 863 2.38 -38.56 13.06
CA ASN A 863 2.67 -40.00 13.11
C ASN A 863 4.13 -40.28 13.48
N ARG A 864 5.09 -39.50 12.96
CA ARG A 864 6.51 -39.58 13.31
C ARG A 864 6.72 -39.25 14.79
N MET A 865 6.07 -38.21 15.29
CA MET A 865 6.14 -37.81 16.71
C MET A 865 5.56 -38.89 17.61
N LYS A 866 4.39 -39.47 17.26
CA LYS A 866 3.81 -40.61 17.98
C LYS A 866 4.78 -41.79 18.04
N ARG A 867 5.40 -42.17 16.92
CA ARG A 867 6.41 -43.25 16.87
C ARG A 867 7.63 -42.93 17.73
N LYS A 868 8.10 -41.68 17.73
CA LYS A 868 9.23 -41.22 18.57
C LYS A 868 8.88 -41.35 20.05
N ILE A 869 7.73 -40.83 20.49
CA ILE A 869 7.28 -40.92 21.89
C ILE A 869 7.17 -42.38 22.35
N VAL A 870 6.59 -43.26 21.51
CA VAL A 870 6.51 -44.70 21.81
C VAL A 870 7.91 -45.33 21.92
N GLY A 871 8.84 -44.95 21.05
CA GLY A 871 10.23 -45.40 21.11
C GLY A 871 10.98 -44.90 22.35
N ASP A 872 10.82 -43.63 22.70
CA ASP A 872 11.41 -42.99 23.88
C ASP A 872 10.90 -43.64 25.17
N TYR A 873 9.59 -43.89 25.26
CA TYR A 873 8.97 -44.65 26.36
C TYR A 873 9.59 -46.04 26.53
N LYS A 874 9.71 -46.82 25.44
CA LYS A 874 10.33 -48.16 25.49
C LYS A 874 11.77 -48.11 25.98
N ARG A 875 12.55 -47.12 25.55
CA ARG A 875 13.94 -46.93 26.01
C ARG A 875 13.98 -46.55 27.49
N ALA A 876 13.13 -45.62 27.92
CA ALA A 876 13.07 -45.16 29.31
C ALA A 876 12.72 -46.27 30.31
N LEU A 877 11.95 -47.29 29.90
CA LEU A 877 11.65 -48.46 30.74
C LEU A 877 12.88 -49.31 31.08
N HIS A 878 13.88 -49.35 30.20
CA HIS A 878 15.05 -50.21 30.33
C HIS A 878 16.30 -49.50 30.87
N VAL A 879 16.23 -48.19 31.10
CA VAL A 879 17.34 -47.40 31.66
C VAL A 879 17.16 -47.25 33.17
N GLU A 880 18.19 -47.61 33.93
CA GLU A 880 18.30 -47.28 35.35
C GLU A 880 18.94 -45.89 35.48
N PRO A 881 18.25 -44.90 36.09
CA PRO A 881 18.78 -43.54 36.22
C PRO A 881 19.90 -43.48 37.25
N GLU A 882 21.05 -42.93 36.88
CA GLU A 882 22.20 -42.73 37.79
C GLU A 882 22.20 -41.32 38.41
N THR A 883 21.51 -40.37 37.78
CA THR A 883 21.40 -38.98 38.24
C THR A 883 19.94 -38.53 38.35
N LEU A 884 19.69 -37.48 39.14
CA LEU A 884 18.37 -36.83 39.26
C LEU A 884 17.86 -36.31 37.91
N GLU A 885 18.77 -35.88 37.04
CA GLU A 885 18.42 -35.39 35.70
C GLU A 885 17.91 -36.53 34.80
N ASP A 886 18.49 -37.73 34.93
CA ASP A 886 18.04 -38.92 34.19
C ASP A 886 16.68 -39.41 34.69
N GLU A 887 16.43 -39.29 36.00
CA GLU A 887 15.14 -39.62 36.60
C GLU A 887 14.03 -38.68 36.11
N LEU A 888 14.32 -37.37 36.03
CA LEU A 888 13.42 -36.37 35.43
C LEU A 888 13.13 -36.66 33.95
N LYS A 889 14.15 -37.00 33.15
CA LYS A 889 13.98 -37.36 31.74
C LYS A 889 13.13 -38.61 31.58
N LYS A 890 13.36 -39.64 32.40
CA LYS A 890 12.56 -40.87 32.44
C LYS A 890 11.09 -40.57 32.76
N MET A 891 10.83 -39.78 33.78
CA MET A 891 9.46 -39.34 34.14
C MET A 891 8.80 -38.56 33.00
N ALA A 892 9.52 -37.64 32.35
CA ALA A 892 8.99 -36.88 31.21
C ALA A 892 8.60 -37.77 30.02
N HIS A 893 9.39 -38.81 29.71
CA HIS A 893 9.05 -39.76 28.65
C HIS A 893 7.83 -40.65 28.98
N LEU A 894 7.68 -41.05 30.25
CA LEU A 894 6.51 -41.78 30.73
C LEU A 894 5.24 -40.91 30.65
N ASP A 895 5.32 -39.66 31.09
CA ASP A 895 4.22 -38.69 31.02
C ASP A 895 3.83 -38.37 29.58
N ALA A 896 4.80 -38.18 28.69
CA ALA A 896 4.54 -37.96 27.27
C ALA A 896 3.82 -39.14 26.60
N TYR A 897 4.14 -40.38 26.99
CA TYR A 897 3.42 -41.57 26.51
C TYR A 897 2.02 -41.67 27.11
N HIS A 898 1.86 -41.40 28.40
CA HIS A 898 0.56 -41.39 29.06
C HIS A 898 -0.37 -40.30 28.47
N PHE A 899 0.21 -39.17 28.04
CA PHE A 899 -0.48 -38.11 27.31
C PHE A 899 -1.05 -38.59 25.97
N LEU A 900 -0.38 -39.52 25.26
CA LEU A 900 -0.93 -40.14 24.04
C LEU A 900 -2.17 -40.99 24.31
N GLY A 901 -2.38 -41.51 25.51
CA GLY A 901 -3.55 -42.33 25.86
C GLY A 901 -4.85 -41.54 26.03
N LYS A 902 -4.79 -40.20 26.10
CA LYS A 902 -5.95 -39.33 26.36
C LYS A 902 -6.50 -38.73 25.05
N PRO A 903 -7.76 -39.02 24.64
CA PRO A 903 -8.32 -38.58 23.36
C PRO A 903 -8.29 -37.06 23.14
N LYS A 904 -8.70 -36.27 24.13
CA LYS A 904 -8.68 -34.79 24.09
C LYS A 904 -7.27 -34.21 23.94
N GLN A 905 -6.26 -34.93 24.43
CA GLN A 905 -4.86 -34.50 24.37
C GLN A 905 -4.19 -34.88 23.04
N GLN A 906 -4.69 -35.92 22.36
CA GLN A 906 -4.27 -36.24 20.99
C GLN A 906 -4.73 -35.18 19.96
N GLU A 907 -5.85 -34.48 20.20
CA GLU A 907 -6.26 -33.36 19.33
C GLU A 907 -5.33 -32.16 19.48
N LEU A 908 -4.92 -31.83 20.71
CA LEU A 908 -3.94 -30.77 20.99
C LEU A 908 -2.58 -31.00 20.29
N LEU A 909 -2.21 -32.26 20.02
CA LEU A 909 -1.01 -32.63 19.24
C LEU A 909 -1.13 -32.33 17.74
N LYS A 910 -2.35 -32.27 17.19
CA LYS A 910 -2.59 -31.93 15.77
C LYS A 910 -2.47 -30.43 15.51
N GLU A 911 -2.71 -29.59 16.53
CA GLU A 911 -2.84 -28.13 16.40
C GLU A 911 -1.54 -27.36 16.66
N LYS A 912 -0.46 -28.00 17.14
CA LYS A 912 0.75 -27.29 17.58
C LYS A 912 2.02 -27.73 16.82
N PRO A 913 2.59 -26.87 15.95
CA PRO A 913 3.88 -27.14 15.31
C PRO A 913 5.12 -26.75 16.17
N LYS A 914 4.96 -26.39 17.46
CA LYS A 914 5.97 -25.64 18.22
C LYS A 914 6.36 -26.16 19.61
N TYR A 915 6.25 -27.46 19.91
CA TYR A 915 6.93 -28.03 21.08
C TYR A 915 8.24 -28.70 20.66
N LYS A 916 9.36 -28.04 20.95
CA LYS A 916 10.65 -28.73 21.16
C LYS A 916 10.54 -29.41 22.52
N TYR A 917 10.24 -30.70 22.53
CA TYR A 917 10.40 -31.57 23.70
C TYR A 917 11.88 -31.89 23.92
#